data_AF-A0A3P8QY22-F1
#
_entry.id   AF-A0A3P8QY22-F1
#
_cell.length_a   1.000
_cell.length_b   1.000
_cell.length_c   1.000
_cell.angle_alpha   90.00
_cell.angle_beta   90.00
_cell.angle_gamma   90.00
#
_symmetry.space_group_name_H-M   'P 1'
#
loop_
_entity.id
_entity.type
_entity.pdbx_description
1 polymer ?
#
loop_
_entity_poly.entity_id
_entity_poly.type
_entity_poly.pdbx_seq_one_letter_code
_entity_poly.pdbx_strand_id
1 'polypeptide(L)'
;MSGAHEQIRKRRPPKTFLISTDIKVRDQLEGTISLQRGFICQEQDLDKKGDSPWVKVLDNDFMGKIERRVLIDVPTDLTGLLEAVRDPEARLKLLSKKQNTQLASLPSDSPLWVQIGQQDELAEAELKYIGPLTRGSSAVYFGVQLKGSAVGRGKSNGTYKGQRLFTCPEACALFVPASHIRPRQWSSSSEGHQRPREREHRSSNGHHSSNGPQNHVRGPRVCFPLDDKVCAGEVVFCGPLPGRASSGMYVGAILDTPDGSWDGTYKGEKLCHIPSVLYGALVSVNKVSLGKKSSRTVLKVALPPVTKSVPVSPPASAPKIALMPPIKPALKSPPLPLPKPAQKPGLPPPPPLPPPKPQGLTAGQQQHTNGTHGPASPLRAPGNGDDAAENGEAGSGSNLEVGSMVEVNDPPLFGVIRWIGWINGISEPVAGIELEQELSAGTDGSYLGERHFRCPANKGLFVKLRNCRRDSRFPAPEMPVNQVERCNSIAFAEWGSERVEEHTPPVEGDEARDLYQGWKKGIQGHLNSCYLDATLFSLFSCCSSADCVLFWPTDPKTDQSSSQAQDLLRCDIVNPLRRYGYVCASKTMALRRLLEAANSDMGFTNQEKDPEEFLNKLFQLLRVEPLLKIRSMSQQPQECHLYQLFPPALTPSPSSPEALSPVNSPIPLSSASSMRVASVQTLLESSFLHSGLKFVEAPSCLLLLMPRFGKDFKMFDAILPTLSLDITDLLDDTLRQCTICQAVAEWECLQCYDDVDITPGHLKQYCKTCNVQVHSHRKRASHSPVKIGVPGEQWTGPLHCTRQRMSLFAVTCIETSHYVSFVKNGPLDTDWLFFDSMADREGGENGFNIPQVKACPEVGRYLSLSEEELSRVDPSSLREAARRLLCDSYMCLYHSPELSLYK
;
A
#
# COMPACT_ATOMS: atom_id res chain seq x y z
N MET A 1 -10.80 -18.99 56.34
CA MET A 1 -11.28 -18.84 54.95
C MET A 1 -10.66 -19.95 54.13
N SER A 2 -11.44 -20.81 53.46
CA SER A 2 -10.89 -21.91 52.67
C SER A 2 -10.52 -21.44 51.26
N GLY A 3 -9.35 -21.81 50.77
CA GLY A 3 -8.95 -21.54 49.38
C GLY A 3 -9.59 -22.55 48.44
N ALA A 4 -10.51 -22.10 47.58
CA ALA A 4 -11.07 -22.96 46.54
C ALA A 4 -10.06 -23.11 45.38
N HIS A 5 -9.72 -24.35 45.02
CA HIS A 5 -8.97 -24.63 43.80
C HIS A 5 -9.79 -24.21 42.56
N GLU A 6 -9.36 -23.17 41.85
CA GLU A 6 -9.80 -22.97 40.47
C GLU A 6 -9.26 -24.11 39.60
N GLN A 7 -10.11 -25.09 39.31
CA GLN A 7 -9.82 -26.06 38.27
C GLN A 7 -9.72 -25.33 36.93
N ILE A 8 -8.59 -25.50 36.23
CA ILE A 8 -8.40 -25.01 34.86
C ILE A 8 -9.40 -25.73 33.94
N ARG A 9 -10.61 -25.18 33.84
CA ARG A 9 -11.61 -25.59 32.85
C ARG A 9 -11.03 -25.31 31.47
N LYS A 10 -10.63 -26.36 30.76
CA LYS A 10 -10.28 -26.30 29.34
C LYS A 10 -11.43 -25.60 28.61
N ARG A 11 -11.23 -24.33 28.24
CA ARG A 11 -12.24 -23.55 27.48
C ARG A 11 -12.53 -24.33 26.21
N ARG A 12 -13.81 -24.58 25.93
CA ARG A 12 -14.19 -25.08 24.59
C ARG A 12 -13.87 -23.97 23.58
N PRO A 13 -13.41 -24.30 22.36
CA PRO A 13 -13.33 -23.30 21.31
C PRO A 13 -14.73 -22.69 21.08
N PRO A 14 -14.84 -21.38 20.79
CA PRO A 14 -16.10 -20.77 20.41
C PRO A 14 -16.62 -21.43 19.12
N LYS A 15 -17.95 -21.58 19.00
CA LYS A 15 -18.52 -22.07 17.75
C LYS A 15 -18.28 -21.09 16.61
N THR A 16 -18.21 -21.64 15.40
CA THR A 16 -18.26 -20.88 14.15
C THR A 16 -19.56 -21.19 13.43
N PHE A 17 -20.12 -20.19 12.75
CA PHE A 17 -21.31 -20.33 11.90
C PHE A 17 -21.09 -19.63 10.56
N LEU A 18 -21.86 -20.00 9.53
CA LEU A 18 -22.10 -19.15 8.34
C LEU A 18 -23.53 -18.61 8.35
N ILE A 19 -23.74 -17.40 7.86
CA ILE A 19 -25.08 -16.85 7.61
C ILE A 19 -25.70 -17.55 6.38
N SER A 20 -26.92 -18.06 6.53
CA SER A 20 -27.61 -18.90 5.52
C SER A 20 -28.35 -18.13 4.42
N THR A 21 -28.75 -16.89 4.71
CA THR A 21 -29.66 -16.03 3.93
C THR A 21 -29.36 -14.57 4.25
N ASP A 22 -29.61 -13.65 3.32
CA ASP A 22 -29.37 -12.23 3.56
C ASP A 22 -30.35 -11.71 4.63
N ILE A 23 -29.82 -11.06 5.67
CA ILE A 23 -30.61 -10.57 6.81
C ILE A 23 -30.30 -9.10 7.10
N LYS A 24 -31.30 -8.39 7.63
CA LYS A 24 -31.15 -7.02 8.11
C LYS A 24 -31.33 -6.99 9.62
N VAL A 25 -30.25 -6.71 10.33
CA VAL A 25 -30.22 -6.59 11.79
C VAL A 25 -30.32 -5.11 12.14
N ARG A 26 -31.14 -4.77 13.14
CA ARG A 26 -31.25 -3.40 13.64
C ARG A 26 -30.31 -3.23 14.84
N ASP A 27 -29.26 -2.46 14.65
CA ASP A 27 -28.40 -1.99 15.73
C ASP A 27 -29.00 -0.71 16.38
N GLN A 28 -28.56 -0.39 17.59
CA GLN A 28 -29.06 0.77 18.37
C GLN A 28 -28.28 2.06 18.11
N LEU A 29 -27.12 1.99 17.47
CA LEU A 29 -26.23 3.12 17.14
C LEU A 29 -26.08 3.28 15.61
N GLU A 30 -25.91 2.18 14.87
CA GLU A 30 -25.61 2.17 13.43
C GLU A 30 -26.84 1.98 12.52
N GLY A 31 -28.04 1.77 13.10
CA GLY A 31 -29.28 1.66 12.32
C GLY A 31 -29.53 0.26 11.75
N THR A 32 -29.69 0.11 10.43
CA THR A 32 -30.11 -1.17 9.80
C THR A 32 -28.97 -1.79 9.00
N ILE A 33 -28.20 -2.66 9.66
CA ILE A 33 -27.04 -3.35 9.09
C ILE A 33 -27.50 -4.54 8.26
N SER A 34 -27.02 -4.63 7.02
CA SER A 34 -27.31 -5.76 6.13
C SER A 34 -26.15 -6.77 6.19
N LEU A 35 -26.43 -7.99 6.62
CA LEU A 35 -25.46 -9.09 6.68
C LEU A 35 -25.77 -10.09 5.56
N GLN A 36 -24.75 -10.46 4.78
CA GLN A 36 -24.95 -11.29 3.59
C GLN A 36 -24.83 -12.79 3.89
N ARG A 37 -25.55 -13.57 3.08
CA ARG A 37 -25.45 -15.02 2.98
C ARG A 37 -24.01 -15.45 2.69
N GLY A 38 -23.42 -16.21 3.61
CA GLY A 38 -22.03 -16.71 3.53
C GLY A 38 -21.02 -15.92 4.37
N PHE A 39 -21.43 -14.85 5.05
CA PHE A 39 -20.62 -14.23 6.10
C PHE A 39 -20.35 -15.22 7.25
N ILE A 40 -19.17 -15.14 7.85
CA ILE A 40 -18.69 -16.05 8.90
C ILE A 40 -18.78 -15.39 10.28
N CYS A 41 -19.37 -16.12 11.23
CA CYS A 41 -19.71 -15.63 12.56
C CYS A 41 -19.06 -16.49 13.65
N GLN A 42 -18.60 -15.88 14.74
CA GLN A 42 -18.03 -16.56 15.90
C GLN A 42 -18.86 -16.31 17.16
N GLU A 43 -19.27 -17.40 17.84
CA GLU A 43 -20.06 -17.37 19.08
C GLU A 43 -19.26 -16.72 20.23
N GLN A 44 -19.82 -15.66 20.84
CA GLN A 44 -19.19 -14.96 21.98
C GLN A 44 -19.77 -15.42 23.32
N ASP A 45 -21.05 -15.80 23.35
CA ASP A 45 -21.73 -16.34 24.54
C ASP A 45 -21.42 -17.82 24.79
N LEU A 46 -21.27 -18.20 26.05
CA LEU A 46 -21.16 -19.60 26.47
C LEU A 46 -22.52 -20.24 26.84
N ASP A 47 -23.62 -19.48 26.77
CA ASP A 47 -24.90 -19.85 27.36
C ASP A 47 -25.86 -20.55 26.39
N LYS A 48 -26.06 -21.85 26.61
CA LYS A 48 -26.46 -22.82 25.56
C LYS A 48 -27.96 -22.84 25.21
N LYS A 49 -28.75 -21.83 25.61
CA LYS A 49 -30.22 -21.90 25.59
C LYS A 49 -30.96 -20.65 25.08
N GLY A 50 -30.27 -19.70 24.46
CA GLY A 50 -30.93 -18.65 23.67
C GLY A 50 -31.17 -19.07 22.21
N ASP A 51 -32.32 -18.76 21.62
CA ASP A 51 -32.61 -18.97 20.19
C ASP A 51 -31.89 -17.98 19.26
N SER A 52 -31.29 -16.93 19.82
CA SER A 52 -30.44 -15.96 19.11
C SER A 52 -29.11 -15.78 19.86
N PRO A 53 -28.05 -16.53 19.54
CA PRO A 53 -26.73 -16.33 20.15
C PRO A 53 -26.16 -14.94 19.84
N TRP A 54 -25.40 -14.38 20.79
CA TRP A 54 -24.46 -13.31 20.50
C TRP A 54 -23.30 -13.85 19.66
N VAL A 55 -23.07 -13.22 18.51
CA VAL A 55 -21.96 -13.55 17.61
C VAL A 55 -21.22 -12.28 17.19
N LYS A 56 -19.93 -12.42 16.91
CA LYS A 56 -19.17 -11.46 16.10
C LYS A 56 -19.09 -11.97 14.67
N VAL A 57 -19.53 -11.17 13.71
CA VAL A 57 -19.34 -11.39 12.27
C VAL A 57 -17.94 -10.93 11.91
N LEU A 58 -17.16 -11.77 11.24
CA LEU A 58 -15.73 -11.48 10.97
C LEU A 58 -15.50 -10.75 9.64
N ASP A 59 -16.51 -10.66 8.78
CA ASP A 59 -16.42 -10.00 7.47
C ASP A 59 -16.63 -8.48 7.52
N ASN A 60 -17.30 -7.98 8.55
CA ASN A 60 -17.61 -6.56 8.75
C ASN A 60 -17.54 -6.14 10.23
N ASP A 61 -16.86 -6.92 11.06
CA ASP A 61 -16.68 -6.78 12.51
C ASP A 61 -17.95 -6.62 13.39
N PHE A 62 -19.16 -6.60 12.80
CA PHE A 62 -20.43 -6.43 13.51
C PHE A 62 -20.61 -7.45 14.63
N MET A 63 -21.08 -6.98 15.80
CA MET A 63 -21.29 -7.82 16.97
C MET A 63 -22.71 -7.65 17.50
N GLY A 64 -23.50 -8.73 17.50
CA GLY A 64 -24.92 -8.67 17.82
C GLY A 64 -25.57 -10.03 18.01
N LYS A 65 -26.87 -10.04 18.34
CA LYS A 65 -27.66 -11.27 18.36
C LYS A 65 -28.20 -11.59 16.97
N ILE A 66 -27.92 -12.80 16.49
CA ILE A 66 -28.46 -13.33 15.23
C ILE A 66 -29.27 -14.58 15.55
N GLU A 67 -30.45 -14.74 14.94
CA GLU A 67 -31.32 -15.89 15.17
C GLU A 67 -30.67 -17.20 14.68
N ARG A 68 -30.69 -18.27 15.49
CA ARG A 68 -30.06 -19.54 15.12
C ARG A 68 -30.64 -20.17 13.85
N ARG A 69 -31.89 -19.85 13.49
CA ARG A 69 -32.53 -20.32 12.23
C ARG A 69 -31.88 -19.80 10.95
N VAL A 70 -31.13 -18.68 11.02
CA VAL A 70 -30.37 -18.15 9.88
C VAL A 70 -28.87 -18.45 9.96
N LEU A 71 -28.43 -19.25 10.93
CA LEU A 71 -27.03 -19.67 11.12
C LEU A 71 -26.84 -21.15 10.74
N ILE A 72 -25.72 -21.46 10.08
CA ILE A 72 -25.29 -22.82 9.74
C ILE A 72 -24.07 -23.15 10.61
N ASP A 73 -24.19 -24.13 11.51
CA ASP A 73 -23.06 -24.64 12.31
C ASP A 73 -21.89 -25.09 11.42
N VAL A 74 -20.71 -24.49 11.62
CA VAL A 74 -19.47 -24.85 10.92
C VAL A 74 -18.68 -25.86 11.76
N PRO A 75 -18.33 -27.04 11.21
CA PRO A 75 -17.42 -27.99 11.86
C PRO A 75 -16.05 -27.35 12.15
N THR A 76 -15.48 -27.61 13.34
CA THR A 76 -14.24 -26.97 13.80
C THR A 76 -13.02 -27.28 12.90
N ASP A 77 -13.04 -28.41 12.21
CA ASP A 77 -12.08 -28.81 11.17
C ASP A 77 -12.19 -27.99 9.87
N LEU A 78 -13.33 -27.34 9.62
CA LEU A 78 -13.57 -26.48 8.46
C LEU A 78 -13.43 -24.98 8.76
N THR A 79 -13.51 -24.54 10.03
CA THR A 79 -13.40 -23.12 10.43
C THR A 79 -12.22 -22.41 9.76
N GLY A 80 -10.99 -22.91 9.94
CA GLY A 80 -9.80 -22.27 9.39
C GLY A 80 -9.72 -22.31 7.85
N LEU A 81 -10.32 -23.32 7.20
CA LEU A 81 -10.39 -23.38 5.74
C LEU A 81 -11.33 -22.33 5.15
N LEU A 82 -12.39 -21.96 5.88
CA LEU A 82 -13.38 -20.97 5.47
C LEU A 82 -12.95 -19.53 5.82
N GLU A 83 -12.22 -19.34 6.92
CA GLU A 83 -11.61 -18.06 7.34
C GLU A 83 -10.64 -17.50 6.27
N ALA A 84 -9.91 -18.37 5.57
CA ALA A 84 -9.00 -17.98 4.49
C ALA A 84 -9.72 -17.54 3.18
N VAL A 85 -11.01 -17.82 3.04
CA VAL A 85 -11.80 -17.57 1.81
C VAL A 85 -12.51 -16.24 1.92
N ARG A 86 -12.43 -15.40 0.88
CA ARG A 86 -13.05 -14.06 0.86
C ARG A 86 -14.44 -14.01 0.20
N ASP A 87 -14.75 -14.89 -0.74
CA ASP A 87 -16.07 -14.94 -1.38
C ASP A 87 -17.09 -15.69 -0.47
N PRO A 88 -18.18 -15.04 -0.01
CA PRO A 88 -19.22 -15.67 0.80
C PRO A 88 -19.88 -16.88 0.12
N GLU A 89 -20.06 -16.84 -1.20
CA GLU A 89 -20.69 -17.94 -1.93
C GLU A 89 -19.70 -19.11 -2.14
N ALA A 90 -18.40 -18.84 -2.32
CA ALA A 90 -17.37 -19.88 -2.27
C ALA A 90 -17.30 -20.57 -0.90
N ARG A 91 -17.48 -19.86 0.22
CA ARG A 91 -17.57 -20.49 1.56
C ARG A 91 -18.75 -21.46 1.67
N LEU A 92 -19.93 -21.07 1.19
CA LEU A 92 -21.11 -21.93 1.17
C LEU A 92 -20.96 -23.12 0.20
N LYS A 93 -20.37 -22.91 -0.97
CA LYS A 93 -19.99 -23.98 -1.91
C LYS A 93 -18.94 -24.93 -1.32
N LEU A 94 -18.03 -24.45 -0.48
CA LEU A 94 -17.07 -25.29 0.25
C LEU A 94 -17.76 -26.15 1.32
N LEU A 95 -18.62 -25.55 2.15
CA LEU A 95 -19.32 -26.25 3.23
C LEU A 95 -20.33 -27.29 2.70
N SER A 96 -20.99 -27.03 1.57
CA SER A 96 -21.98 -27.95 0.98
C SER A 96 -21.38 -29.22 0.35
N LYS A 97 -20.08 -29.21 -0.03
CA LYS A 97 -19.42 -30.32 -0.72
C LYS A 97 -18.69 -31.24 0.26
N LYS A 98 -19.28 -32.41 0.52
CA LYS A 98 -18.72 -33.48 1.39
C LYS A 98 -17.31 -33.99 1.05
N GLN A 99 -16.74 -33.64 -0.11
CA GLN A 99 -15.36 -33.98 -0.47
C GLN A 99 -14.30 -33.04 0.15
N ASN A 100 -14.70 -31.85 0.61
CA ASN A 100 -13.72 -30.83 1.02
C ASN A 100 -13.11 -31.04 2.42
N THR A 101 -13.74 -31.86 3.27
CA THR A 101 -13.16 -32.29 4.57
C THR A 101 -11.85 -33.07 4.40
N GLN A 102 -11.58 -33.60 3.20
CA GLN A 102 -10.32 -34.29 2.88
C GLN A 102 -9.20 -33.34 2.44
N LEU A 103 -9.46 -32.04 2.21
CA LEU A 103 -8.43 -31.09 1.76
C LEU A 103 -7.37 -30.85 2.84
N ALA A 104 -7.78 -30.60 4.09
CA ALA A 104 -6.86 -30.39 5.20
C ALA A 104 -6.03 -31.64 5.61
N SER A 105 -6.35 -32.81 5.04
CA SER A 105 -5.67 -34.08 5.30
C SER A 105 -4.96 -34.65 4.06
N LEU A 106 -4.81 -33.87 2.99
CA LEU A 106 -3.99 -34.26 1.83
C LEU A 106 -2.52 -34.43 2.26
N PRO A 107 -1.86 -35.54 1.89
CA PRO A 107 -0.44 -35.73 2.17
C PRO A 107 0.43 -34.74 1.38
N SER A 108 1.66 -34.50 1.85
CA SER A 108 2.67 -33.75 1.10
C SER A 108 2.82 -34.30 -0.31
N ASP A 109 3.14 -33.41 -1.25
CA ASP A 109 3.40 -33.73 -2.66
C ASP A 109 2.17 -34.23 -3.44
N SER A 110 0.97 -34.17 -2.84
CA SER A 110 -0.30 -34.46 -3.52
C SER A 110 -0.48 -33.65 -4.80
N PRO A 111 -0.74 -34.29 -5.97
CA PRO A 111 -1.03 -33.59 -7.21
C PRO A 111 -2.44 -32.99 -7.17
N LEU A 112 -2.54 -31.70 -7.48
CA LEU A 112 -3.78 -30.93 -7.43
C LEU A 112 -3.84 -29.91 -8.56
N TRP A 113 -5.05 -29.43 -8.83
CA TRP A 113 -5.25 -28.24 -9.66
C TRP A 113 -5.39 -27.03 -8.73
N VAL A 114 -4.65 -25.96 -9.03
CA VAL A 114 -4.75 -24.67 -8.34
C VAL A 114 -5.23 -23.59 -9.31
N GLN A 115 -6.15 -22.76 -8.85
CA GLN A 115 -6.69 -21.63 -9.60
C GLN A 115 -5.72 -20.44 -9.57
N ILE A 116 -5.36 -19.93 -10.75
CA ILE A 116 -4.46 -18.80 -10.95
C ILE A 116 -5.20 -17.65 -11.66
N GLY A 117 -5.02 -16.42 -11.18
CA GLY A 117 -5.62 -15.24 -11.78
C GLY A 117 -7.15 -15.13 -11.59
N GLN A 118 -7.78 -14.24 -12.36
CA GLN A 118 -9.20 -13.90 -12.22
C GLN A 118 -10.14 -14.68 -13.16
N GLN A 119 -9.62 -15.47 -14.12
CA GLN A 119 -10.41 -16.15 -15.17
C GLN A 119 -10.65 -17.66 -14.93
N ASP A 120 -10.69 -18.10 -13.67
CA ASP A 120 -10.85 -19.52 -13.26
C ASP A 120 -9.79 -20.50 -13.83
N GLU A 121 -8.66 -19.98 -14.32
CA GLU A 121 -7.59 -20.79 -14.96
C GLU A 121 -6.99 -21.79 -13.98
N LEU A 122 -7.02 -23.08 -14.31
CA LEU A 122 -6.45 -24.16 -13.49
C LEU A 122 -5.05 -24.56 -13.95
N ALA A 123 -4.09 -24.42 -13.03
CA ALA A 123 -2.72 -24.88 -13.18
C ALA A 123 -2.47 -26.20 -12.45
N GLU A 124 -1.58 -27.03 -13.00
CA GLU A 124 -1.07 -28.22 -12.32
C GLU A 124 -0.10 -27.82 -11.21
N ALA A 125 -0.28 -28.36 -10.01
CA ALA A 125 0.62 -28.11 -8.88
C ALA A 125 0.72 -29.32 -7.93
N GLU A 126 1.77 -29.32 -7.11
CA GLU A 126 1.95 -30.24 -5.99
C GLU A 126 1.78 -29.50 -4.67
N LEU A 127 1.07 -30.11 -3.72
CA LEU A 127 1.00 -29.62 -2.35
C LEU A 127 2.38 -29.65 -1.67
N LYS A 128 2.76 -28.60 -0.94
CA LYS A 128 4.01 -28.55 -0.16
C LYS A 128 3.81 -28.07 1.29
N TYR A 129 2.67 -27.45 1.60
CA TYR A 129 2.36 -26.90 2.91
C TYR A 129 0.84 -26.78 3.12
N ILE A 130 0.35 -27.07 4.33
CA ILE A 130 -0.99 -26.71 4.81
C ILE A 130 -0.81 -26.03 6.17
N GLY A 131 -1.38 -24.83 6.37
CA GLY A 131 -1.39 -24.17 7.67
C GLY A 131 -1.53 -22.63 7.61
N PRO A 132 -1.43 -21.96 8.76
CA PRO A 132 -1.52 -20.50 8.85
C PRO A 132 -0.21 -19.80 8.44
N LEU A 133 -0.33 -18.82 7.55
CA LEU A 133 0.81 -18.08 7.00
C LEU A 133 1.49 -17.11 7.99
N THR A 134 0.86 -16.88 9.15
CA THR A 134 1.38 -16.01 10.22
C THR A 134 1.11 -16.65 11.58
N ARG A 135 2.03 -16.44 12.53
CA ARG A 135 1.83 -16.87 13.93
C ARG A 135 0.62 -16.13 14.51
N GLY A 136 -0.34 -16.87 15.05
CA GLY A 136 -1.54 -16.34 15.71
C GLY A 136 -2.82 -16.32 14.87
N SER A 137 -2.77 -16.59 13.56
CA SER A 137 -3.97 -16.76 12.73
C SER A 137 -4.45 -18.22 12.72
N SER A 138 -5.76 -18.43 12.61
CA SER A 138 -6.39 -19.74 12.38
C SER A 138 -6.72 -20.03 10.91
N ALA A 139 -6.65 -19.02 10.03
CA ALA A 139 -6.87 -19.16 8.59
C ALA A 139 -5.85 -20.12 7.94
N VAL A 140 -6.35 -21.22 7.37
CA VAL A 140 -5.54 -22.28 6.76
C VAL A 140 -5.36 -22.00 5.27
N TYR A 141 -4.11 -21.82 4.87
CA TYR A 141 -3.69 -21.69 3.48
C TYR A 141 -2.90 -22.92 3.03
N PHE A 142 -2.93 -23.16 1.72
CA PHE A 142 -2.21 -24.23 1.08
C PHE A 142 -1.05 -23.64 0.28
N GLY A 143 0.17 -23.98 0.68
CA GLY A 143 1.37 -23.69 -0.10
C GLY A 143 1.56 -24.78 -1.14
N VAL A 144 1.56 -24.39 -2.42
CA VAL A 144 1.64 -25.30 -3.57
C VAL A 144 2.79 -24.90 -4.49
N GLN A 145 3.49 -25.90 -5.03
CA GLN A 145 4.50 -25.71 -6.07
C GLN A 145 3.88 -25.97 -7.45
N LEU A 146 3.89 -24.95 -8.31
CA LEU A 146 3.42 -25.05 -9.69
C LEU A 146 4.26 -25.99 -10.54
N LYS A 147 3.61 -26.69 -11.47
CA LYS A 147 4.18 -27.68 -12.40
C LYS A 147 3.68 -27.43 -13.83
N GLY A 148 4.18 -28.22 -14.78
CA GLY A 148 3.84 -28.10 -16.20
C GLY A 148 4.08 -26.70 -16.75
N SER A 149 3.09 -26.16 -17.46
CA SER A 149 3.09 -24.81 -18.04
C SER A 149 2.94 -23.66 -17.01
N ALA A 150 2.81 -23.96 -15.72
CA ALA A 150 2.67 -22.95 -14.66
C ALA A 150 3.96 -22.70 -13.85
N VAL A 151 5.05 -23.44 -14.12
CA VAL A 151 6.38 -23.14 -13.60
C VAL A 151 6.78 -21.72 -14.00
N GLY A 152 7.21 -20.90 -13.04
CA GLY A 152 7.52 -19.47 -13.27
C GLY A 152 6.33 -18.50 -13.12
N ARG A 153 5.11 -18.98 -12.85
CA ARG A 153 3.90 -18.14 -12.64
C ARG A 153 3.50 -17.98 -11.15
N GLY A 154 4.35 -18.45 -10.24
CA GLY A 154 4.19 -18.32 -8.78
C GLY A 154 4.73 -16.99 -8.25
N LYS A 155 4.41 -16.71 -6.97
CA LYS A 155 4.76 -15.44 -6.29
C LYS A 155 5.96 -15.53 -5.33
N SER A 156 6.49 -16.73 -5.06
CA SER A 156 7.74 -16.88 -4.29
C SER A 156 8.45 -18.22 -4.58
N ASN A 157 9.49 -18.53 -3.79
CA ASN A 157 10.21 -19.81 -3.79
C ASN A 157 9.81 -20.75 -2.61
N GLY A 158 8.65 -20.51 -2.01
CA GLY A 158 8.15 -21.21 -0.81
C GLY A 158 8.29 -20.40 0.49
N THR A 159 8.74 -19.15 0.38
CA THR A 159 8.73 -18.13 1.44
C THR A 159 7.44 -17.30 1.45
N TYR A 160 7.06 -16.81 2.62
CA TYR A 160 6.01 -15.83 2.82
C TYR A 160 6.40 -14.88 3.97
N LYS A 161 6.43 -13.56 3.72
CA LYS A 161 6.86 -12.52 4.68
C LYS A 161 8.11 -12.91 5.49
N GLY A 162 9.20 -13.21 4.79
CA GLY A 162 10.49 -13.65 5.38
C GLY A 162 10.52 -15.12 5.86
N GLN A 163 9.41 -15.67 6.36
CA GLN A 163 9.37 -17.06 6.81
C GLN A 163 9.38 -18.05 5.63
N ARG A 164 10.33 -19.00 5.64
CA ARG A 164 10.34 -20.13 4.69
C ARG A 164 9.40 -21.23 5.19
N LEU A 165 8.36 -21.53 4.41
CA LEU A 165 7.36 -22.56 4.74
C LEU A 165 7.60 -23.86 3.96
N PHE A 166 8.13 -23.76 2.74
CA PHE A 166 8.69 -24.85 1.97
C PHE A 166 9.81 -24.33 1.05
N THR A 167 10.39 -25.22 0.22
CA THR A 167 11.41 -24.84 -0.77
C THR A 167 11.02 -25.35 -2.15
N CYS A 168 11.05 -24.47 -3.15
CA CYS A 168 10.91 -24.78 -4.57
C CYS A 168 11.71 -23.76 -5.40
N PRO A 169 11.78 -23.88 -6.74
CA PRO A 169 12.42 -22.87 -7.58
C PRO A 169 11.74 -21.49 -7.46
N GLU A 170 12.42 -20.46 -7.95
CA GLU A 170 11.89 -19.10 -7.95
C GLU A 170 10.65 -18.96 -8.84
N ALA A 171 9.75 -18.06 -8.45
CA ALA A 171 8.43 -17.88 -9.06
C ALA A 171 7.64 -19.21 -9.27
N CYS A 172 7.75 -20.17 -8.35
CA CYS A 172 7.04 -21.45 -8.44
C CYS A 172 6.09 -21.75 -7.27
N ALA A 173 6.12 -20.99 -6.17
CA ALA A 173 5.18 -21.14 -5.07
C ALA A 173 3.94 -20.24 -5.22
N LEU A 174 2.77 -20.76 -4.85
CA LEU A 174 1.60 -19.97 -4.48
C LEU A 174 1.10 -20.39 -3.10
N PHE A 175 0.49 -19.45 -2.38
CA PHE A 175 -0.30 -19.72 -1.18
C PHE A 175 -1.75 -19.33 -1.47
N VAL A 176 -2.67 -20.28 -1.32
CA VAL A 176 -4.09 -20.11 -1.73
C VAL A 176 -5.05 -20.68 -0.68
N PRO A 177 -6.31 -20.18 -0.62
CA PRO A 177 -7.35 -20.76 0.21
C PRO A 177 -7.95 -22.03 -0.43
N ALA A 178 -8.70 -22.80 0.37
CA ALA A 178 -9.31 -24.07 -0.05
C ALA A 178 -10.23 -23.96 -1.28
N SER A 179 -10.86 -22.81 -1.51
CA SER A 179 -11.75 -22.56 -2.64
C SER A 179 -11.05 -22.67 -4.01
N HIS A 180 -9.74 -22.43 -4.05
CA HIS A 180 -8.95 -22.38 -5.27
C HIS A 180 -8.30 -23.74 -5.61
N ILE A 181 -8.65 -24.81 -4.90
CA ILE A 181 -8.00 -26.12 -5.01
C ILE A 181 -9.00 -27.19 -5.46
N ARG A 182 -8.60 -28.01 -6.42
CA ARG A 182 -9.38 -29.16 -6.90
C ARG A 182 -8.44 -30.38 -6.94
N PRO A 183 -8.56 -31.36 -6.02
CA PRO A 183 -7.68 -32.52 -5.99
C PRO A 183 -7.70 -33.30 -7.31
N ARG A 184 -6.53 -33.74 -7.78
CA ARG A 184 -6.45 -34.65 -8.93
C ARG A 184 -6.72 -36.06 -8.44
N GLN A 185 -7.60 -36.81 -9.10
CA GLN A 185 -8.11 -38.08 -8.58
C GLN A 185 -6.98 -39.10 -8.32
N TRP A 186 -6.89 -39.56 -7.08
CA TRP A 186 -6.00 -40.64 -6.65
C TRP A 186 -6.75 -41.98 -6.73
N SER A 187 -6.53 -42.75 -7.79
CA SER A 187 -7.13 -44.08 -7.99
C SER A 187 -6.39 -45.15 -7.18
N SER A 188 -6.79 -45.35 -5.92
CA SER A 188 -6.20 -46.36 -5.03
C SER A 188 -6.79 -47.76 -5.23
N SER A 189 -6.24 -48.56 -6.15
CA SER A 189 -6.21 -50.04 -6.11
C SER A 189 -5.07 -50.51 -7.03
N SER A 190 -3.97 -51.08 -6.53
CA SER A 190 -3.78 -52.43 -5.94
C SER A 190 -3.54 -53.53 -6.98
N GLU A 191 -2.46 -54.27 -6.75
CA GLU A 191 -2.10 -55.62 -7.21
C GLU A 191 -2.67 -56.14 -8.56
N GLY A 192 -1.79 -56.35 -9.53
CA GLY A 192 -2.16 -56.96 -10.81
C GLY A 192 -2.22 -58.49 -10.78
N HIS A 193 -3.41 -59.07 -10.97
CA HIS A 193 -3.55 -60.49 -11.34
C HIS A 193 -4.58 -60.72 -12.47
N GLN A 194 -4.02 -60.93 -13.67
CA GLN A 194 -4.45 -61.82 -14.76
C GLN A 194 -5.96 -62.09 -15.08
N ARG A 195 -6.27 -61.79 -16.35
CA ARG A 195 -7.10 -62.52 -17.34
C ARG A 195 -8.60 -62.19 -17.50
N PRO A 196 -9.15 -62.25 -18.74
CA PRO A 196 -10.52 -61.88 -19.07
C PRO A 196 -11.46 -63.08 -19.32
N ARG A 197 -12.78 -62.90 -19.17
CA ARG A 197 -13.85 -63.69 -19.82
C ARG A 197 -15.10 -62.85 -20.11
N GLU A 198 -15.98 -63.42 -20.93
CA GLU A 198 -17.04 -62.76 -21.70
C GLU A 198 -18.45 -62.95 -21.10
N ARG A 199 -19.48 -62.46 -21.82
CA ARG A 199 -20.93 -62.78 -21.74
C ARG A 199 -21.74 -62.16 -20.58
N GLU A 200 -23.04 -61.88 -20.73
CA GLU A 200 -23.83 -61.43 -21.90
C GLU A 200 -25.25 -61.01 -21.44
N HIS A 201 -25.98 -60.23 -22.27
CA HIS A 201 -27.45 -60.01 -22.21
C HIS A 201 -28.02 -59.27 -20.95
N ARG A 202 -29.11 -58.48 -21.01
CA ARG A 202 -29.93 -57.87 -22.10
C ARG A 202 -30.85 -56.78 -21.49
N SER A 203 -31.40 -55.92 -22.35
CA SER A 203 -32.61 -55.08 -22.14
C SER A 203 -32.53 -53.88 -21.16
N SER A 204 -33.19 -52.74 -21.41
CA SER A 204 -33.74 -52.14 -22.65
C SER A 204 -34.22 -50.69 -22.39
N ASN A 205 -34.27 -49.87 -23.45
CA ASN A 205 -34.79 -48.48 -23.51
C ASN A 205 -33.91 -47.40 -22.84
N GLY A 206 -33.56 -46.28 -23.50
CA GLY A 206 -33.63 -45.98 -24.94
C GLY A 206 -33.59 -44.48 -25.26
N HIS A 207 -32.70 -44.07 -26.19
CA HIS A 207 -32.62 -42.75 -26.86
C HIS A 207 -32.38 -41.52 -25.94
N HIS A 208 -31.76 -40.40 -26.34
CA HIS A 208 -30.86 -40.04 -27.46
C HIS A 208 -30.04 -38.82 -26.96
N SER A 209 -28.78 -38.55 -27.31
CA SER A 209 -27.82 -39.18 -28.25
C SER A 209 -26.39 -39.03 -27.72
N SER A 210 -25.42 -39.71 -28.33
CA SER A 210 -23.99 -39.49 -28.16
C SER A 210 -23.29 -39.25 -29.49
N ASN A 211 -22.27 -38.38 -29.50
CA ASN A 211 -21.01 -38.65 -30.21
C ASN A 211 -19.90 -37.70 -29.74
N GLY A 212 -18.75 -38.29 -29.37
CA GLY A 212 -17.49 -37.57 -29.17
C GLY A 212 -16.67 -37.48 -30.46
N PRO A 213 -15.53 -36.78 -30.45
CA PRO A 213 -14.73 -36.51 -31.64
C PRO A 213 -13.87 -37.71 -32.10
N GLN A 214 -13.53 -37.71 -33.39
CA GLN A 214 -12.45 -38.53 -33.97
C GLN A 214 -11.15 -37.72 -34.14
N ASN A 215 -10.05 -38.40 -34.50
CA ASN A 215 -8.68 -37.92 -34.32
C ASN A 215 -8.01 -37.30 -35.57
N HIS A 216 -7.25 -36.23 -35.32
CA HIS A 216 -5.91 -35.91 -35.87
C HIS A 216 -5.65 -35.94 -37.40
N VAL A 217 -5.31 -34.77 -37.96
CA VAL A 217 -4.17 -34.59 -38.90
C VAL A 217 -3.45 -33.28 -38.54
N ARG A 218 -2.12 -33.23 -38.61
CA ARG A 218 -1.30 -32.01 -38.43
C ARG A 218 -0.81 -31.46 -39.78
N GLY A 219 -0.74 -30.13 -39.89
CA GLY A 219 -0.39 -29.42 -41.13
C GLY A 219 1.13 -29.24 -41.34
N PRO A 220 1.56 -28.81 -42.54
CA PRO A 220 2.93 -28.39 -42.77
C PRO A 220 3.27 -27.13 -41.95
N ARG A 221 4.50 -27.07 -41.40
CA ARG A 221 5.00 -25.92 -40.64
C ARG A 221 5.54 -24.84 -41.58
N VAL A 222 5.09 -23.61 -41.37
CA VAL A 222 5.37 -22.42 -42.16
C VAL A 222 6.05 -21.31 -41.36
N CYS A 223 6.63 -20.33 -42.03
CA CYS A 223 7.20 -19.11 -41.42
C CYS A 223 6.84 -17.86 -42.23
N PHE A 224 6.61 -16.72 -41.56
CA PHE A 224 6.30 -15.42 -42.17
C PHE A 224 6.62 -14.24 -41.22
N PRO A 225 6.88 -13.03 -41.74
CA PRO A 225 7.11 -11.85 -40.92
C PRO A 225 5.81 -11.29 -40.34
N LEU A 226 5.86 -10.88 -39.07
CA LEU A 226 4.77 -10.25 -38.31
C LEU A 226 5.40 -9.29 -37.30
N ASP A 227 4.99 -8.02 -37.34
CA ASP A 227 5.44 -6.90 -36.49
C ASP A 227 6.94 -6.92 -36.16
N ASP A 228 7.74 -6.76 -37.21
CA ASP A 228 9.22 -6.75 -37.27
C ASP A 228 9.95 -7.98 -36.70
N LYS A 229 9.22 -9.09 -36.48
CA LYS A 229 9.77 -10.42 -36.19
C LYS A 229 9.45 -11.42 -37.30
N VAL A 230 10.14 -12.56 -37.30
CA VAL A 230 9.81 -13.71 -38.17
C VAL A 230 9.25 -14.83 -37.31
N CYS A 231 7.95 -15.08 -37.45
CA CYS A 231 7.22 -16.09 -36.69
C CYS A 231 7.12 -17.39 -37.49
N ALA A 232 7.14 -18.52 -36.80
CA ALA A 232 6.90 -19.86 -37.37
C ALA A 232 5.56 -20.41 -36.85
N GLY A 233 4.91 -21.34 -37.56
CA GLY A 233 3.61 -21.90 -37.15
C GLY A 233 3.11 -23.07 -38.01
N GLU A 234 2.08 -23.77 -37.58
CA GLU A 234 1.45 -24.90 -38.27
C GLU A 234 0.19 -24.44 -39.04
N VAL A 235 0.06 -24.75 -40.34
CA VAL A 235 -1.10 -24.32 -41.14
C VAL A 235 -2.36 -25.09 -40.75
N VAL A 236 -3.47 -24.35 -40.54
CA VAL A 236 -4.79 -24.90 -40.19
C VAL A 236 -5.95 -24.37 -41.04
N PHE A 237 -5.71 -23.39 -41.91
CA PHE A 237 -6.68 -22.89 -42.89
C PHE A 237 -5.99 -22.39 -44.17
N CYS A 238 -6.61 -22.58 -45.34
CA CYS A 238 -6.18 -21.96 -46.59
C CYS A 238 -7.36 -21.86 -47.57
N GLY A 239 -7.70 -20.64 -48.03
CA GLY A 239 -8.85 -20.42 -48.92
C GLY A 239 -9.15 -18.94 -49.24
N PRO A 240 -10.18 -18.66 -50.05
CA PRO A 240 -10.73 -17.32 -50.25
C PRO A 240 -11.58 -16.90 -49.04
N LEU A 241 -11.77 -15.58 -48.85
CA LEU A 241 -12.54 -15.03 -47.72
C LEU A 241 -13.97 -14.60 -48.13
N PRO A 242 -15.00 -14.92 -47.32
CA PRO A 242 -16.39 -14.51 -47.57
C PRO A 242 -16.60 -12.99 -47.67
N GLY A 243 -17.55 -12.57 -48.51
CA GLY A 243 -18.02 -11.17 -48.55
C GLY A 243 -16.99 -10.15 -49.04
N ARG A 244 -16.21 -10.48 -50.09
CA ARG A 244 -15.43 -9.54 -50.91
C ARG A 244 -15.73 -9.76 -52.40
N ALA A 245 -15.86 -8.67 -53.16
CA ALA A 245 -16.06 -8.69 -54.62
C ALA A 245 -14.75 -8.86 -55.43
N SER A 246 -13.65 -9.28 -54.80
CA SER A 246 -12.33 -9.50 -55.43
C SER A 246 -11.66 -10.75 -54.86
N SER A 247 -11.17 -11.63 -55.75
CA SER A 247 -10.78 -13.01 -55.46
C SER A 247 -9.33 -13.16 -54.97
N GLY A 248 -9.10 -12.90 -53.68
CA GLY A 248 -7.81 -13.10 -53.01
C GLY A 248 -7.76 -14.34 -52.09
N MET A 249 -6.61 -15.02 -52.04
CA MET A 249 -6.38 -16.23 -51.22
C MET A 249 -5.57 -15.93 -49.94
N TYR A 250 -5.95 -16.58 -48.84
CA TYR A 250 -5.42 -16.37 -47.50
C TYR A 250 -5.11 -17.69 -46.78
N VAL A 251 -4.16 -17.65 -45.84
CA VAL A 251 -3.67 -18.77 -45.03
C VAL A 251 -3.82 -18.41 -43.55
N GLY A 252 -4.41 -19.32 -42.78
CA GLY A 252 -4.47 -19.27 -41.33
C GLY A 252 -3.54 -20.30 -40.72
N ALA A 253 -2.66 -19.88 -39.80
CA ALA A 253 -1.71 -20.75 -39.11
C ALA A 253 -1.76 -20.54 -37.59
N ILE A 254 -1.50 -21.61 -36.83
CA ILE A 254 -1.22 -21.57 -35.39
C ILE A 254 0.29 -21.41 -35.24
N LEU A 255 0.74 -20.21 -34.90
CA LEU A 255 2.13 -19.89 -34.61
C LEU A 255 2.69 -20.72 -33.46
N ASP A 256 4.00 -20.94 -33.51
CA ASP A 256 4.83 -21.56 -32.48
C ASP A 256 5.16 -20.57 -31.34
N THR A 257 4.99 -19.26 -31.62
CA THR A 257 5.18 -18.13 -30.70
C THR A 257 3.91 -17.27 -30.65
N PRO A 258 3.55 -16.67 -29.50
CA PRO A 258 2.29 -15.96 -29.31
C PRO A 258 2.30 -14.52 -29.88
N ASP A 259 2.83 -14.33 -31.09
CA ASP A 259 2.87 -13.02 -31.79
C ASP A 259 1.65 -12.80 -32.70
N GLY A 260 0.66 -13.71 -32.68
CA GLY A 260 -0.53 -13.71 -33.53
C GLY A 260 -1.68 -12.82 -33.04
N SER A 261 -2.72 -12.72 -33.87
CA SER A 261 -3.83 -11.76 -33.70
C SER A 261 -5.16 -12.23 -34.32
N TRP A 262 -5.35 -13.52 -34.58
CA TRP A 262 -6.53 -14.08 -35.25
C TRP A 262 -7.13 -15.30 -34.53
N ASP A 263 -8.46 -15.33 -34.40
CA ASP A 263 -9.23 -16.29 -33.61
C ASP A 263 -9.74 -17.51 -34.39
N GLY A 264 -9.64 -17.49 -35.72
CA GLY A 264 -10.24 -18.49 -36.61
C GLY A 264 -11.54 -18.05 -37.29
N THR A 265 -12.00 -16.83 -37.03
CA THR A 265 -13.28 -16.27 -37.50
C THR A 265 -13.04 -15.11 -38.47
N TYR A 266 -13.90 -14.92 -39.48
CA TYR A 266 -13.85 -13.75 -40.36
C TYR A 266 -15.25 -13.19 -40.58
N LYS A 267 -15.47 -11.92 -40.21
CA LYS A 267 -16.77 -11.23 -40.30
C LYS A 267 -17.95 -12.01 -39.67
N GLY A 268 -17.70 -12.84 -38.66
CA GLY A 268 -18.70 -13.67 -37.97
C GLY A 268 -18.82 -15.11 -38.49
N GLU A 269 -18.25 -15.45 -39.65
CA GLU A 269 -18.18 -16.84 -40.12
C GLU A 269 -16.91 -17.53 -39.62
N LYS A 270 -17.05 -18.74 -39.07
CA LYS A 270 -15.94 -19.50 -38.48
C LYS A 270 -15.26 -20.36 -39.55
N LEU A 271 -13.99 -20.05 -39.85
CA LEU A 271 -13.22 -20.66 -40.94
C LEU A 271 -12.35 -21.83 -40.46
N CYS A 272 -11.81 -21.76 -39.24
CA CYS A 272 -11.14 -22.87 -38.57
C CYS A 272 -11.25 -22.75 -37.04
N HIS A 273 -10.57 -23.64 -36.31
CA HIS A 273 -10.41 -23.49 -34.87
C HIS A 273 -8.94 -23.15 -34.55
N ILE A 274 -8.71 -21.91 -34.10
CA ILE A 274 -7.47 -21.54 -33.43
C ILE A 274 -7.62 -21.79 -31.91
N PRO A 275 -6.61 -22.35 -31.22
CA PRO A 275 -6.68 -22.57 -29.76
C PRO A 275 -6.68 -21.28 -28.93
N SER A 276 -6.01 -20.23 -29.41
CA SER A 276 -6.06 -18.87 -28.84
C SER A 276 -5.63 -17.85 -29.89
N VAL A 277 -6.28 -16.68 -29.88
CA VAL A 277 -6.07 -15.56 -30.82
C VAL A 277 -4.59 -15.17 -30.98
N LEU A 278 -3.84 -15.24 -29.88
CA LEU A 278 -2.41 -14.91 -29.83
C LEU A 278 -1.52 -15.88 -30.62
N TYR A 279 -2.01 -17.06 -30.98
CA TYR A 279 -1.27 -17.99 -31.84
C TYR A 279 -1.84 -18.04 -33.25
N GLY A 280 -3.11 -17.70 -33.46
CA GLY A 280 -3.63 -17.64 -34.82
C GLY A 280 -3.13 -16.40 -35.55
N ALA A 281 -2.72 -16.56 -36.81
CA ALA A 281 -2.49 -15.43 -37.71
C ALA A 281 -3.09 -15.73 -39.08
N LEU A 282 -3.89 -14.79 -39.60
CA LEU A 282 -4.48 -14.83 -40.94
C LEU A 282 -3.72 -13.88 -41.86
N VAL A 283 -2.94 -14.46 -42.77
CA VAL A 283 -2.07 -13.73 -43.69
C VAL A 283 -2.41 -14.09 -45.14
N SER A 284 -2.14 -13.20 -46.10
CA SER A 284 -2.26 -13.57 -47.51
C SER A 284 -1.20 -14.61 -47.86
N VAL A 285 -1.55 -15.59 -48.69
CA VAL A 285 -0.65 -16.71 -49.07
C VAL A 285 0.70 -16.24 -49.61
N ASN A 286 0.73 -15.06 -50.26
CA ASN A 286 1.93 -14.43 -50.82
C ASN A 286 2.96 -13.95 -49.77
N LYS A 287 2.71 -14.10 -48.46
CA LYS A 287 3.64 -13.75 -47.37
C LYS A 287 4.29 -14.96 -46.67
N VAL A 288 4.06 -16.20 -47.11
CA VAL A 288 4.31 -17.43 -46.32
C VAL A 288 5.39 -18.35 -46.94
N SER A 289 6.20 -19.01 -46.09
CA SER A 289 7.30 -19.95 -46.44
C SER A 289 7.29 -21.23 -45.56
N LEU A 290 8.20 -22.23 -45.72
CA LEU A 290 8.17 -23.54 -45.02
C LEU A 290 9.40 -23.84 -44.10
N GLY A 291 9.23 -24.56 -42.97
CA GLY A 291 10.27 -24.76 -41.91
C GLY A 291 10.75 -26.21 -41.61
N LYS A 292 11.89 -26.35 -40.87
CA LYS A 292 12.61 -27.63 -40.55
C LYS A 292 13.10 -27.72 -39.07
N LYS A 293 13.67 -28.86 -38.60
CA LYS A 293 13.92 -29.19 -37.15
C LYS A 293 15.40 -29.44 -36.71
N SER A 294 15.78 -28.87 -35.54
CA SER A 294 16.65 -29.36 -34.41
C SER A 294 18.10 -29.91 -34.58
N SER A 295 19.05 -29.52 -33.68
CA SER A 295 20.02 -30.41 -32.94
C SER A 295 21.00 -29.65 -31.98
N ARG A 296 21.82 -30.37 -31.18
CA ARG A 296 22.84 -29.91 -30.17
C ARG A 296 24.28 -29.93 -30.73
N THR A 297 25.22 -29.13 -30.18
CA THR A 297 26.52 -29.54 -29.55
C THR A 297 27.47 -28.35 -29.27
N VAL A 298 28.55 -28.58 -28.50
CA VAL A 298 29.63 -27.62 -28.20
C VAL A 298 30.96 -28.11 -28.80
N LEU A 299 31.70 -27.22 -29.47
CA LEU A 299 33.16 -27.31 -29.67
C LEU A 299 33.75 -25.92 -30.00
N LYS A 300 35.08 -25.79 -29.97
CA LYS A 300 35.85 -24.52 -30.04
C LYS A 300 37.05 -24.71 -30.97
N VAL A 301 37.36 -23.75 -31.89
CA VAL A 301 38.71 -23.40 -32.41
C VAL A 301 38.69 -22.39 -33.59
N ALA A 302 39.65 -21.42 -33.55
CA ALA A 302 40.30 -20.63 -34.62
C ALA A 302 39.58 -19.71 -35.65
N LEU A 303 40.38 -18.75 -36.14
CA LEU A 303 40.24 -17.74 -37.22
C LEU A 303 41.30 -18.03 -38.33
N PRO A 304 41.45 -17.29 -39.46
CA PRO A 304 40.62 -16.20 -40.04
C PRO A 304 40.01 -16.56 -41.44
N PRO A 305 40.55 -16.25 -42.66
CA PRO A 305 40.88 -14.95 -43.30
C PRO A 305 40.34 -14.70 -44.76
N VAL A 306 40.13 -13.41 -45.12
CA VAL A 306 40.34 -12.82 -46.51
C VAL A 306 39.31 -13.26 -47.61
N THR A 307 38.82 -12.48 -48.61
CA THR A 307 39.29 -11.31 -49.39
C THR A 307 38.17 -10.35 -49.90
N LYS A 308 38.52 -9.07 -50.08
CA LYS A 308 38.01 -7.96 -50.95
C LYS A 308 36.90 -8.19 -52.02
N SER A 309 36.06 -7.16 -52.24
CA SER A 309 36.09 -6.30 -53.46
C SER A 309 35.28 -4.99 -53.30
N VAL A 310 35.58 -3.94 -54.10
CA VAL A 310 35.00 -2.57 -54.04
C VAL A 310 34.93 -1.92 -55.43
N PRO A 311 33.80 -1.28 -55.79
CA PRO A 311 33.77 0.03 -56.49
C PRO A 311 32.60 0.96 -56.01
N VAL A 312 32.41 2.24 -56.37
CA VAL A 312 33.26 3.40 -56.74
C VAL A 312 32.41 4.70 -56.63
N SER A 313 33.00 5.89 -56.51
CA SER A 313 32.36 7.24 -56.53
C SER A 313 33.37 8.29 -57.07
N PRO A 314 33.13 9.63 -57.08
CA PRO A 314 31.91 10.46 -57.16
C PRO A 314 31.89 11.24 -58.51
N PRO A 315 31.52 12.55 -58.60
CA PRO A 315 32.50 13.64 -58.35
C PRO A 315 31.90 14.92 -57.68
N ALA A 316 32.67 16.03 -57.61
CA ALA A 316 32.34 17.27 -56.89
C ALA A 316 32.89 18.54 -57.58
N SER A 317 32.57 19.74 -57.06
CA SER A 317 33.15 21.03 -57.52
C SER A 317 33.20 22.13 -56.43
N ALA A 318 34.32 22.85 -56.32
CA ALA A 318 34.52 24.04 -55.48
C ALA A 318 35.68 24.93 -56.04
N PRO A 319 35.74 26.23 -55.72
CA PRO A 319 37.04 26.88 -55.38
C PRO A 319 36.95 27.97 -54.26
N LYS A 320 37.83 28.00 -53.23
CA LYS A 320 39.15 28.70 -53.11
C LYS A 320 39.07 30.25 -52.87
N ILE A 321 39.99 30.98 -52.18
CA ILE A 321 41.18 30.70 -51.32
C ILE A 321 41.59 31.95 -50.50
N ALA A 322 42.37 31.75 -49.41
CA ALA A 322 43.44 32.59 -48.78
C ALA A 322 43.19 32.94 -47.29
N LEU A 323 44.17 32.99 -46.36
CA LEU A 323 45.64 32.73 -46.37
C LEU A 323 46.09 32.18 -44.96
N MET A 324 47.39 31.90 -44.71
CA MET A 324 47.92 31.22 -43.49
C MET A 324 49.13 32.00 -42.87
N PRO A 325 50.02 31.46 -42.00
CA PRO A 325 49.96 30.49 -40.88
C PRO A 325 50.33 31.22 -39.53
N PRO A 326 51.34 30.91 -38.65
CA PRO A 326 51.98 29.66 -38.18
C PRO A 326 52.24 29.49 -36.63
N ILE A 327 52.42 28.23 -36.19
CA ILE A 327 53.34 27.74 -35.11
C ILE A 327 53.02 28.02 -33.60
N LYS A 328 53.41 27.04 -32.75
CA LYS A 328 53.29 27.01 -31.26
C LYS A 328 54.50 27.67 -30.55
N PRO A 329 54.37 28.04 -29.27
CA PRO A 329 54.99 27.21 -28.22
C PRO A 329 54.10 26.99 -26.97
N ALA A 330 54.62 26.27 -25.97
CA ALA A 330 53.95 26.02 -24.68
C ALA A 330 54.68 26.72 -23.52
N LEU A 331 53.94 27.10 -22.46
CA LEU A 331 54.32 27.57 -21.10
C LEU A 331 52.99 28.11 -20.47
N LYS A 332 52.70 28.19 -19.17
CA LYS A 332 53.26 27.64 -17.91
C LYS A 332 52.16 27.79 -16.81
N SER A 333 52.28 27.13 -15.66
CA SER A 333 51.34 27.29 -14.52
C SER A 333 51.70 28.47 -13.59
N PRO A 334 50.72 29.09 -12.91
CA PRO A 334 50.94 30.01 -11.78
C PRO A 334 51.43 29.29 -10.49
N PRO A 335 51.92 30.02 -9.46
CA PRO A 335 52.94 29.48 -8.54
C PRO A 335 52.52 29.19 -7.08
N LEU A 336 53.39 28.42 -6.40
CA LEU A 336 53.45 28.26 -4.94
C LEU A 336 54.33 29.36 -4.28
N PRO A 337 54.08 29.74 -3.01
CA PRO A 337 55.05 30.44 -2.16
C PRO A 337 56.23 29.57 -1.70
N LEU A 338 57.33 30.20 -1.26
CA LEU A 338 58.63 29.56 -0.93
C LEU A 338 58.98 29.58 0.59
N PRO A 339 60.00 28.81 1.06
CA PRO A 339 60.07 28.39 2.47
C PRO A 339 61.30 28.85 3.29
N LYS A 340 61.16 28.75 4.63
CA LYS A 340 62.16 28.37 5.68
C LYS A 340 63.52 29.10 5.80
N PRO A 341 63.92 29.43 7.05
CA PRO A 341 65.28 29.24 7.57
C PRO A 341 65.48 27.83 8.19
N ALA A 342 66.71 27.45 8.54
CA ALA A 342 67.06 26.07 8.93
C ALA A 342 68.12 25.99 10.06
N GLN A 343 68.21 24.83 10.73
CA GLN A 343 69.46 24.26 11.26
C GLN A 343 69.35 22.73 11.54
N LYS A 344 70.39 22.10 12.11
CA LYS A 344 70.74 20.66 11.98
C LYS A 344 70.60 19.83 13.30
N PRO A 345 70.81 18.48 13.32
CA PRO A 345 70.09 17.57 14.22
C PRO A 345 70.82 17.16 15.53
N GLY A 346 70.07 16.46 16.40
CA GLY A 346 70.54 15.78 17.61
C GLY A 346 69.95 14.36 17.78
N LEU A 347 70.45 13.59 18.76
CA LEU A 347 70.21 12.15 18.96
C LEU A 347 69.04 11.82 19.94
N PRO A 348 68.50 10.58 19.94
CA PRO A 348 67.35 10.18 20.78
C PRO A 348 67.73 9.76 22.22
N PRO A 349 66.83 9.95 23.23
CA PRO A 349 67.01 9.43 24.60
C PRO A 349 66.61 7.94 24.80
N PRO A 350 66.97 7.32 25.95
CA PRO A 350 66.83 5.87 26.22
C PRO A 350 65.50 5.45 26.88
N PRO A 351 65.19 4.13 26.96
CA PRO A 351 63.95 3.61 27.57
C PRO A 351 63.96 3.57 29.12
N PRO A 352 62.78 3.55 29.79
CA PRO A 352 62.67 3.49 31.25
C PRO A 352 62.96 2.10 31.87
N LEU A 353 63.34 2.09 33.15
CA LEU A 353 63.58 0.90 33.98
C LEU A 353 62.35 0.54 34.85
N PRO A 354 62.21 -0.72 35.30
CA PRO A 354 61.03 -1.19 36.04
C PRO A 354 61.08 -0.86 37.56
N PRO A 355 59.92 -0.62 38.22
CA PRO A 355 59.81 -0.45 39.67
C PRO A 355 59.73 -1.78 40.45
N PRO A 356 60.01 -1.79 41.78
CA PRO A 356 60.26 -3.00 42.56
C PRO A 356 59.06 -3.61 43.33
N LYS A 357 59.33 -4.74 43.98
CA LYS A 357 58.51 -5.49 44.98
C LYS A 357 59.45 -5.97 46.10
N PRO A 358 58.96 -6.48 47.26
CA PRO A 358 57.73 -6.19 48.01
C PRO A 358 57.99 -5.96 49.53
N GLN A 359 56.92 -5.80 50.34
CA GLN A 359 56.73 -6.03 51.81
C GLN A 359 55.82 -4.93 52.40
N GLY A 360 54.93 -5.14 53.37
CA GLY A 360 54.46 -6.38 54.04
C GLY A 360 53.55 -6.04 55.25
N LEU A 361 52.90 -7.05 55.86
CA LEU A 361 52.08 -6.97 57.10
C LEU A 361 50.71 -6.21 56.98
N THR A 362 49.62 -6.47 57.71
CA THR A 362 49.18 -7.66 58.50
C THR A 362 47.65 -7.70 58.66
N ALA A 363 47.08 -8.91 58.49
CA ALA A 363 46.03 -9.59 59.28
C ALA A 363 44.94 -8.82 60.09
N GLY A 364 43.68 -9.26 59.93
CA GLY A 364 42.54 -8.92 60.82
C GLY A 364 41.32 -9.85 60.60
N GLN A 365 40.91 -10.54 61.67
CA GLN A 365 39.84 -11.57 61.81
C GLN A 365 38.53 -11.34 61.01
N GLN A 366 37.96 -12.34 60.32
CA GLN A 366 37.14 -13.46 60.84
C GLN A 366 35.88 -13.07 61.65
N GLN A 367 34.68 -13.43 61.14
CA GLN A 367 33.76 -14.38 61.80
C GLN A 367 32.56 -14.76 60.90
N HIS A 368 31.95 -15.93 61.16
CA HIS A 368 30.72 -16.41 60.51
C HIS A 368 29.48 -16.07 61.34
N THR A 369 28.28 -16.03 60.73
CA THR A 369 27.06 -16.68 61.26
C THR A 369 25.96 -16.75 60.19
N ASN A 370 24.89 -17.50 60.48
CA ASN A 370 23.85 -17.89 59.51
C ASN A 370 22.57 -17.02 59.64
N GLY A 371 21.82 -16.90 58.53
CA GLY A 371 20.41 -17.33 58.58
C GLY A 371 19.27 -16.33 58.24
N THR A 372 18.74 -16.51 57.02
CA THR A 372 17.29 -16.57 56.69
C THR A 372 16.42 -15.30 56.60
N HIS A 373 15.49 -15.36 55.62
CA HIS A 373 14.31 -14.50 55.37
C HIS A 373 14.51 -13.06 54.85
N GLY A 374 13.86 -12.76 53.71
CA GLY A 374 13.43 -11.40 53.28
C GLY A 374 11.91 -11.27 53.43
N PRO A 375 11.16 -10.54 52.56
CA PRO A 375 11.59 -9.68 51.44
C PRO A 375 10.96 -8.25 51.45
N ALA A 376 11.48 -7.31 50.65
CA ALA A 376 10.72 -6.15 50.12
C ALA A 376 11.53 -5.37 49.05
N SER A 377 10.85 -4.72 48.11
CA SER A 377 11.35 -3.56 47.36
C SER A 377 10.75 -2.28 47.98
N PRO A 378 11.36 -1.08 47.81
CA PRO A 378 10.92 -0.26 46.68
C PRO A 378 11.94 0.77 46.09
N LEU A 379 11.76 1.05 44.79
CA LEU A 379 11.79 2.37 44.10
C LEU A 379 13.01 3.33 44.12
N ARG A 380 13.19 3.94 42.93
CA ARG A 380 13.69 5.30 42.59
C ARG A 380 15.20 5.59 42.50
N ALA A 381 15.62 5.70 41.22
CA ALA A 381 16.24 6.87 40.58
C ALA A 381 17.64 7.38 41.03
N PRO A 382 18.63 7.42 40.12
CA PRO A 382 19.75 8.35 40.18
C PRO A 382 19.41 9.71 39.55
N GLY A 383 20.09 10.77 40.01
CA GLY A 383 20.13 12.08 39.34
C GLY A 383 21.44 12.30 38.56
N ASN A 384 21.53 13.41 37.83
CA ASN A 384 22.71 13.75 37.01
C ASN A 384 23.97 14.04 37.84
N GLY A 385 25.13 13.80 37.23
CA GLY A 385 26.45 14.20 37.70
C GLY A 385 27.50 13.76 36.69
N ASP A 386 27.92 14.67 35.81
CA ASP A 386 28.92 14.39 34.78
C ASP A 386 30.35 14.42 35.35
N ASP A 387 31.20 13.51 34.89
CA ASP A 387 32.65 13.73 34.76
C ASP A 387 33.23 12.74 33.73
N ALA A 388 34.18 13.17 32.91
CA ALA A 388 34.59 12.43 31.71
C ALA A 388 36.10 12.28 31.54
N ALA A 389 36.56 11.05 31.24
CA ALA A 389 37.83 10.75 30.58
C ALA A 389 37.82 9.33 29.98
N GLU A 390 38.42 9.16 28.79
CA GLU A 390 38.47 7.88 28.08
C GLU A 390 39.69 7.03 28.49
N ASN A 391 39.52 5.71 28.56
CA ASN A 391 40.25 4.70 27.74
C ASN A 391 40.03 3.27 28.27
N GLY A 392 39.99 2.26 27.37
CA GLY A 392 40.16 0.84 27.74
C GLY A 392 39.08 -0.14 27.27
N GLU A 393 39.22 -0.62 26.02
CA GLU A 393 38.70 -1.91 25.50
C GLU A 393 37.22 -2.28 25.75
N ALA A 394 36.36 -1.92 24.79
CA ALA A 394 35.01 -2.46 24.67
C ALA A 394 35.03 -3.95 24.25
N GLY A 395 35.06 -4.85 25.24
CA GLY A 395 34.88 -6.29 25.02
C GLY A 395 33.49 -6.62 24.50
N SER A 396 33.34 -6.78 23.18
CA SER A 396 32.06 -7.10 22.54
C SER A 396 31.52 -8.45 23.05
N GLY A 397 30.48 -8.39 23.87
CA GLY A 397 29.84 -9.55 24.51
C GLY A 397 29.02 -10.38 23.53
N SER A 398 29.67 -11.03 22.56
CA SER A 398 29.00 -11.96 21.66
C SER A 398 28.51 -13.19 22.43
N ASN A 399 27.21 -13.26 22.74
CA ASN A 399 26.61 -14.48 23.24
C ASN A 399 26.89 -15.63 22.27
N LEU A 400 27.50 -16.69 22.80
CA LEU A 400 27.78 -17.96 22.14
C LEU A 400 26.95 -19.04 22.81
N GLU A 401 26.28 -19.85 22.01
CA GLU A 401 25.34 -20.87 22.45
C GLU A 401 25.62 -22.23 21.79
N VAL A 402 24.99 -23.29 22.30
CA VAL A 402 25.09 -24.62 21.68
C VAL A 402 24.51 -24.57 20.27
N GLY A 403 25.33 -24.90 19.27
CA GLY A 403 25.04 -24.73 17.85
C GLY A 403 25.87 -23.62 17.16
N SER A 404 26.53 -22.73 17.92
CA SER A 404 27.40 -21.69 17.34
C SER A 404 28.64 -22.29 16.66
N MET A 405 28.93 -21.87 15.43
CA MET A 405 30.23 -22.09 14.78
C MET A 405 31.28 -21.18 15.42
N VAL A 406 32.42 -21.75 15.80
CA VAL A 406 33.47 -21.07 16.56
C VAL A 406 34.87 -21.40 16.08
N GLU A 407 35.77 -20.43 16.25
CA GLU A 407 37.21 -20.57 16.12
C GLU A 407 37.88 -20.48 17.49
N VAL A 408 38.90 -21.31 17.73
CA VAL A 408 39.63 -21.44 19.00
C VAL A 408 41.12 -21.73 18.78
N ASN A 409 41.96 -21.32 19.73
CA ASN A 409 43.43 -21.44 19.71
C ASN A 409 44.12 -20.64 18.59
N ASP A 410 45.45 -20.70 18.58
CA ASP A 410 46.34 -20.15 17.54
C ASP A 410 47.38 -21.24 17.20
N PRO A 411 47.48 -21.73 15.95
CA PRO A 411 46.62 -21.41 14.80
C PRO A 411 45.14 -21.81 15.03
N PRO A 412 44.19 -21.14 14.37
CA PRO A 412 42.77 -21.30 14.64
C PRO A 412 42.25 -22.68 14.22
N LEU A 413 41.61 -23.37 15.16
CA LEU A 413 40.82 -24.57 14.94
C LEU A 413 39.35 -24.19 14.88
N PHE A 414 38.65 -24.63 13.83
CA PHE A 414 37.23 -24.38 13.61
C PHE A 414 36.38 -25.56 14.07
N GLY A 415 35.19 -25.27 14.62
CA GLY A 415 34.24 -26.28 15.07
C GLY A 415 32.88 -25.71 15.45
N VAL A 416 32.01 -26.57 15.99
CA VAL A 416 30.67 -26.20 16.47
C VAL A 416 30.53 -26.51 17.95
N ILE A 417 30.04 -25.56 18.74
CA ILE A 417 29.72 -25.81 20.16
C ILE A 417 28.61 -26.86 20.23
N ARG A 418 28.90 -28.02 20.83
CA ARG A 418 27.95 -29.11 21.10
C ARG A 418 27.45 -29.13 22.54
N TRP A 419 28.16 -28.49 23.46
CA TRP A 419 27.82 -28.42 24.88
C TRP A 419 28.36 -27.12 25.49
N ILE A 420 27.63 -26.55 26.46
CA ILE A 420 28.15 -25.51 27.36
C ILE A 420 27.74 -25.92 28.78
N GLY A 421 28.68 -25.85 29.72
CA GLY A 421 28.40 -26.13 31.12
C GLY A 421 29.59 -25.90 32.03
N TRP A 422 29.50 -26.42 33.25
CA TRP A 422 30.55 -26.31 34.26
C TRP A 422 31.23 -27.66 34.43
N ILE A 423 32.54 -27.65 34.63
CA ILE A 423 33.37 -28.85 34.83
C ILE A 423 34.04 -28.75 36.20
N ASN A 424 34.03 -29.83 36.97
CA ASN A 424 34.65 -29.89 38.29
C ASN A 424 36.13 -29.50 38.22
N GLY A 425 36.52 -28.48 38.99
CA GLY A 425 37.88 -27.89 38.96
C GLY A 425 38.06 -26.68 38.03
N ILE A 426 37.04 -26.30 37.23
CA ILE A 426 37.08 -25.10 36.38
C ILE A 426 36.00 -24.11 36.85
N SER A 427 36.44 -22.95 37.35
CA SER A 427 35.58 -21.91 37.95
C SER A 427 34.82 -21.04 36.94
N GLU A 428 34.68 -21.49 35.69
CA GLU A 428 34.20 -20.72 34.55
C GLU A 428 33.47 -21.66 33.56
N PRO A 429 32.48 -21.17 32.78
CA PRO A 429 31.80 -21.99 31.80
C PRO A 429 32.76 -22.51 30.72
N VAL A 430 32.61 -23.79 30.38
CA VAL A 430 33.39 -24.51 29.38
C VAL A 430 32.48 -24.84 28.19
N ALA A 431 32.98 -24.57 26.98
CA ALA A 431 32.40 -25.06 25.74
C ALA A 431 33.01 -26.42 25.38
N GLY A 432 32.14 -27.40 25.12
CA GLY A 432 32.49 -28.64 24.42
C GLY A 432 32.23 -28.45 22.93
N ILE A 433 33.29 -28.51 22.12
CA ILE A 433 33.29 -28.21 20.68
C ILE A 433 33.53 -29.50 19.90
N GLU A 434 32.76 -29.73 18.84
CA GLU A 434 33.11 -30.69 17.79
C GLU A 434 33.89 -29.97 16.69
N LEU A 435 35.16 -30.32 16.53
CA LEU A 435 36.07 -29.73 15.55
C LEU A 435 35.82 -30.26 14.13
N GLU A 436 36.06 -29.41 13.13
CA GLU A 436 36.01 -29.78 11.72
C GLU A 436 37.13 -30.79 11.37
N GLN A 437 38.33 -30.53 11.89
CA GLN A 437 39.53 -31.36 11.72
C GLN A 437 39.77 -32.26 12.95
N GLU A 438 40.52 -33.36 12.77
CA GLU A 438 40.94 -34.21 13.88
C GLU A 438 42.15 -33.60 14.60
N LEU A 439 42.11 -33.65 15.93
CA LEU A 439 43.17 -33.19 16.83
C LEU A 439 43.71 -34.39 17.60
N SER A 440 45.04 -34.62 17.57
CA SER A 440 45.66 -35.81 18.20
C SER A 440 45.53 -35.89 19.73
N ALA A 441 45.01 -34.84 20.37
CA ALA A 441 44.67 -34.77 21.79
C ALA A 441 43.17 -34.47 22.03
N GLY A 442 42.33 -34.58 20.99
CA GLY A 442 40.88 -34.42 21.08
C GLY A 442 40.20 -35.67 21.66
N THR A 443 39.01 -35.49 22.22
CA THR A 443 38.19 -36.57 22.80
C THR A 443 37.04 -36.97 21.85
N ASP A 444 36.10 -37.78 22.33
CA ASP A 444 34.85 -38.14 21.64
C ASP A 444 33.62 -37.40 22.22
N GLY A 445 33.86 -36.32 22.97
CA GLY A 445 32.85 -35.60 23.76
C GLY A 445 32.78 -36.03 25.24
N SER A 446 33.71 -36.89 25.68
CA SER A 446 33.98 -37.19 27.09
C SER A 446 35.10 -36.33 27.70
N TYR A 447 35.07 -36.15 29.01
CA TYR A 447 36.09 -35.46 29.81
C TYR A 447 36.21 -36.16 31.19
N LEU A 448 37.42 -36.55 31.59
CA LEU A 448 37.72 -37.28 32.84
C LEU A 448 36.82 -38.50 33.13
N GLY A 449 36.26 -39.13 32.10
CA GLY A 449 35.37 -40.31 32.21
C GLY A 449 33.87 -39.99 32.18
N GLU A 450 33.47 -38.73 32.41
CA GLU A 450 32.09 -38.28 32.20
C GLU A 450 31.86 -37.89 30.72
N ARG A 451 30.62 -37.98 30.25
CA ARG A 451 30.25 -37.66 28.85
C ARG A 451 29.33 -36.46 28.79
N HIS A 452 29.83 -35.38 28.19
CA HIS A 452 29.09 -34.13 28.04
C HIS A 452 28.44 -33.99 26.65
N PHE A 453 29.06 -34.54 25.61
CA PHE A 453 28.48 -34.64 24.26
C PHE A 453 28.93 -35.91 23.52
N ARG A 454 28.59 -36.02 22.24
CA ARG A 454 29.06 -37.06 21.33
C ARG A 454 29.55 -36.42 20.05
N CYS A 455 30.73 -36.83 19.60
CA CYS A 455 31.32 -36.54 18.31
C CYS A 455 32.23 -37.73 17.90
N PRO A 456 32.79 -37.78 16.69
CA PRO A 456 33.84 -38.74 16.36
C PRO A 456 35.04 -38.62 17.31
N ALA A 457 35.76 -39.72 17.51
CA ALA A 457 37.02 -39.70 18.25
C ALA A 457 37.99 -38.67 17.65
N ASN A 458 38.85 -38.09 18.49
CA ASN A 458 39.80 -37.04 18.13
C ASN A 458 39.17 -35.70 17.67
N LYS A 459 37.83 -35.53 17.74
CA LYS A 459 37.16 -34.26 17.33
C LYS A 459 36.55 -33.45 18.47
N GLY A 460 36.46 -34.00 19.68
CA GLY A 460 35.99 -33.28 20.86
C GLY A 460 37.07 -32.39 21.46
N LEU A 461 36.79 -31.11 21.68
CA LEU A 461 37.66 -30.19 22.38
C LEU A 461 36.89 -29.46 23.50
N PHE A 462 37.49 -29.39 24.69
CA PHE A 462 36.95 -28.63 25.83
C PHE A 462 37.80 -27.40 26.08
N VAL A 463 37.19 -26.22 25.98
CA VAL A 463 37.85 -24.92 26.23
C VAL A 463 36.93 -23.99 27.00
N LYS A 464 37.51 -23.02 27.72
CA LYS A 464 36.73 -21.97 28.40
C LYS A 464 35.92 -21.19 27.38
N LEU A 465 34.64 -20.92 27.66
CA LEU A 465 33.72 -20.30 26.69
C LEU A 465 34.24 -18.94 26.17
N ARG A 466 34.89 -18.15 27.04
CA ARG A 466 35.55 -16.87 26.68
C ARG A 466 36.75 -16.99 25.73
N ASN A 467 37.29 -18.19 25.52
CA ASN A 467 38.36 -18.45 24.55
C ASN A 467 37.79 -18.79 23.16
N CYS A 468 36.47 -18.96 23.03
CA CYS A 468 35.78 -19.16 21.76
C CYS A 468 35.48 -17.80 21.13
N ARG A 469 35.74 -17.68 19.83
CA ARG A 469 35.26 -16.57 18.99
C ARG A 469 34.31 -17.14 17.94
N ARG A 470 33.42 -16.31 17.37
CA ARG A 470 32.63 -16.75 16.20
C ARG A 470 33.57 -17.05 15.04
N ASP A 471 33.29 -18.13 14.31
CA ASP A 471 34.07 -18.55 13.14
C ASP A 471 34.12 -17.41 12.09
N SER A 472 35.30 -16.81 11.92
CA SER A 472 35.50 -15.62 11.07
C SER A 472 35.28 -15.86 9.58
N ARG A 473 35.12 -17.13 9.16
CA ARG A 473 34.75 -17.51 7.78
C ARG A 473 33.30 -17.16 7.44
N PHE A 474 32.46 -16.84 8.44
CA PHE A 474 31.04 -16.54 8.27
C PHE A 474 30.69 -15.13 8.77
N PRO A 475 29.94 -14.32 8.00
CA PRO A 475 29.40 -13.06 8.50
C PRO A 475 28.54 -13.27 9.75
N ALA A 476 28.64 -12.34 10.71
CA ALA A 476 27.74 -12.34 11.85
C ALA A 476 26.28 -12.18 11.37
N PRO A 477 25.30 -12.90 11.95
CA PRO A 477 23.89 -12.65 11.66
C PRO A 477 23.55 -11.19 11.97
N GLU A 478 22.95 -10.47 11.01
CA GLU A 478 22.40 -9.14 11.29
C GLU A 478 21.38 -9.28 12.44
N MET A 479 21.59 -8.52 13.52
CA MET A 479 20.53 -8.35 14.52
C MET A 479 19.31 -7.72 13.82
N PRO A 480 18.07 -8.13 14.13
CA PRO A 480 16.88 -7.57 13.50
C PRO A 480 16.80 -6.07 13.78
N VAL A 481 17.16 -5.26 12.79
CA VAL A 481 17.35 -3.81 12.93
C VAL A 481 16.00 -3.14 13.13
N ASN A 482 15.89 -2.28 14.15
CA ASN A 482 14.69 -1.47 14.34
C ASN A 482 14.52 -0.49 13.16
N GLN A 483 13.52 -0.74 12.31
CA GLN A 483 13.27 0.08 11.11
C GLN A 483 12.88 1.53 11.45
N VAL A 484 12.40 1.80 12.68
CA VAL A 484 12.11 3.15 13.19
C VAL A 484 13.40 3.91 13.53
N GLU A 485 14.45 3.23 13.97
CA GLU A 485 15.77 3.82 14.24
C GLU A 485 16.61 3.95 12.95
N ARG A 486 16.47 3.00 12.02
CA ARG A 486 17.24 2.94 10.77
C ARG A 486 17.13 4.22 9.93
N CYS A 487 16.05 5.00 10.05
CA CYS A 487 15.85 6.31 9.39
C CYS A 487 17.06 7.26 9.53
N ASN A 488 17.83 7.13 10.62
CA ASN A 488 18.96 8.00 10.95
C ASN A 488 20.33 7.38 10.59
N SER A 489 20.35 6.22 9.93
CA SER A 489 21.60 5.47 9.66
C SER A 489 22.42 6.06 8.49
N ILE A 490 23.74 5.85 8.55
CA ILE A 490 24.75 6.52 7.70
C ILE A 490 24.56 6.22 6.20
N ALA A 491 23.88 5.12 5.84
CA ALA A 491 23.49 4.82 4.46
C ALA A 491 22.58 5.88 3.81
N PHE A 492 21.99 6.79 4.59
CA PHE A 492 21.09 7.85 4.11
C PHE A 492 21.76 9.21 3.91
N ALA A 493 23.09 9.31 3.98
CA ALA A 493 23.81 10.60 3.88
C ALA A 493 23.45 11.41 2.62
N GLU A 494 23.38 10.78 1.45
CA GLU A 494 23.01 11.44 0.18
C GLU A 494 21.50 11.73 0.07
N TRP A 495 20.68 11.24 1.00
CA TRP A 495 19.22 11.39 1.04
C TRP A 495 18.74 12.23 2.23
N GLY A 496 19.64 12.90 2.96
CA GLY A 496 19.26 13.86 3.99
C GLY A 496 18.59 15.12 3.41
N SER A 497 17.75 15.78 4.21
CA SER A 497 17.33 17.17 3.98
C SER A 497 17.93 18.10 5.04
N GLU A 498 18.40 19.26 4.59
CA GLU A 498 18.91 20.32 5.47
C GLU A 498 17.77 20.94 6.30
N ARG A 499 18.14 21.68 7.36
CA ARG A 499 17.21 22.47 8.18
C ARG A 499 17.29 23.93 7.73
N VAL A 500 16.16 24.55 7.39
CA VAL A 500 16.08 25.90 6.82
C VAL A 500 15.32 26.82 7.79
N GLU A 501 16.05 27.70 8.48
CA GLU A 501 15.49 28.64 9.46
C GLU A 501 14.64 29.77 8.84
N GLU A 502 15.04 30.20 7.64
CA GLU A 502 14.41 31.27 6.88
C GLU A 502 13.00 30.85 6.44
N HIS A 503 11.98 31.67 6.78
CA HIS A 503 10.62 31.42 6.32
C HIS A 503 10.58 31.43 4.79
N THR A 504 10.30 30.26 4.23
CA THR A 504 10.19 30.09 2.79
C THR A 504 8.69 30.09 2.42
N PRO A 505 8.18 31.07 1.65
CA PRO A 505 6.83 31.03 1.10
C PRO A 505 6.72 29.93 0.02
N PRO A 506 5.50 29.47 -0.34
CA PRO A 506 5.34 28.62 -1.50
C PRO A 506 5.70 29.38 -2.78
N VAL A 507 6.14 28.65 -3.80
CA VAL A 507 6.26 29.13 -5.19
C VAL A 507 5.01 28.73 -5.98
N GLU A 508 4.75 29.42 -7.08
CA GLU A 508 3.60 29.17 -7.97
C GLU A 508 4.02 28.96 -9.44
N GLY A 509 3.07 28.52 -10.27
CA GLY A 509 3.17 28.39 -11.72
C GLY A 509 4.29 27.47 -12.17
N ASP A 510 5.04 27.92 -13.19
CA ASP A 510 6.18 27.20 -13.75
C ASP A 510 7.28 26.94 -12.71
N GLU A 511 7.53 27.88 -11.77
CA GLU A 511 8.56 27.71 -10.74
C GLU A 511 8.23 26.59 -9.76
N ALA A 512 6.95 26.47 -9.36
CA ALA A 512 6.48 25.37 -8.54
C ALA A 512 6.62 24.02 -9.25
N ARG A 513 6.26 23.95 -10.54
CA ARG A 513 6.41 22.73 -11.33
C ARG A 513 7.89 22.35 -11.46
N ASP A 514 8.76 23.29 -11.80
CA ASP A 514 10.18 23.01 -12.01
C ASP A 514 10.93 22.71 -10.69
N LEU A 515 10.47 23.27 -9.55
CA LEU A 515 10.94 22.91 -8.21
C LEU A 515 10.53 21.49 -7.81
N TYR A 516 9.27 21.11 -8.02
CA TYR A 516 8.71 19.87 -7.47
C TYR A 516 8.73 18.68 -8.45
N GLN A 517 8.59 18.86 -9.76
CA GLN A 517 8.44 17.75 -10.69
C GLN A 517 9.70 16.86 -10.77
N GLY A 518 9.52 15.55 -10.54
CA GLY A 518 10.59 14.57 -10.72
C GLY A 518 10.58 13.43 -9.70
N TRP A 519 11.63 12.61 -9.77
CA TRP A 519 12.00 11.62 -8.74
C TRP A 519 12.78 12.30 -7.62
N LYS A 520 12.72 11.74 -6.39
CA LYS A 520 13.35 12.31 -5.19
C LYS A 520 12.83 13.75 -4.94
N LYS A 521 11.51 13.90 -5.03
CA LYS A 521 10.79 15.16 -4.82
C LYS A 521 9.51 14.93 -4.02
N GLY A 522 9.06 15.96 -3.33
CA GLY A 522 8.05 15.85 -2.27
C GLY A 522 8.62 15.25 -0.98
N ILE A 523 7.74 14.73 -0.13
CA ILE A 523 8.10 14.16 1.17
C ILE A 523 8.40 12.66 1.02
N GLN A 524 9.55 12.18 1.50
CA GLN A 524 9.89 10.76 1.47
C GLN A 524 9.07 9.97 2.50
N GLY A 525 8.29 9.00 2.05
CA GLY A 525 7.53 8.12 2.92
C GLY A 525 8.35 6.95 3.46
N HIS A 526 8.05 6.52 4.69
CA HIS A 526 8.68 5.36 5.36
C HIS A 526 7.77 4.83 6.47
N LEU A 527 7.61 3.50 6.58
CA LEU A 527 6.76 2.84 7.59
C LEU A 527 5.35 3.47 7.67
N ASN A 528 4.51 3.15 6.67
CA ASN A 528 3.08 3.49 6.62
C ASN A 528 2.73 5.00 6.71
N SER A 529 3.69 5.90 6.53
CA SER A 529 3.55 7.36 6.71
C SER A 529 2.69 8.11 5.70
N CYS A 530 2.18 7.45 4.65
CA CYS A 530 1.55 8.13 3.50
C CYS A 530 0.45 9.11 3.89
N TYR A 531 -0.34 8.82 4.93
CA TYR A 531 -1.36 9.70 5.49
C TYR A 531 -0.81 11.07 5.92
N LEU A 532 0.37 11.08 6.52
CA LEU A 532 1.08 12.28 6.98
C LEU A 532 1.81 12.93 5.81
N ASP A 533 2.51 12.15 4.99
CA ASP A 533 3.30 12.67 3.88
C ASP A 533 2.41 13.41 2.87
N ALA A 534 1.32 12.77 2.44
CA ALA A 534 0.36 13.35 1.50
C ALA A 534 -0.36 14.57 2.09
N THR A 535 -0.72 14.53 3.38
CA THR A 535 -1.45 15.64 4.02
C THR A 535 -0.55 16.86 4.27
N LEU A 536 0.71 16.67 4.68
CA LEU A 536 1.67 17.77 4.79
C LEU A 536 2.00 18.36 3.42
N PHE A 537 2.12 17.53 2.38
CA PHE A 537 2.32 18.03 1.02
C PHE A 537 1.08 18.79 0.50
N SER A 538 -0.14 18.28 0.73
CA SER A 538 -1.40 18.97 0.43
C SER A 538 -1.50 20.34 1.09
N LEU A 539 -1.15 20.45 2.37
CA LEU A 539 -1.29 21.70 3.14
C LEU A 539 -0.22 22.75 2.80
N PHE A 540 1.03 22.35 2.62
CA PHE A 540 2.17 23.29 2.69
C PHE A 540 3.03 23.39 1.42
N SER A 541 2.85 22.56 0.40
CA SER A 541 3.75 22.60 -0.78
C SER A 541 3.58 23.87 -1.63
N CYS A 542 2.35 24.12 -2.09
CA CYS A 542 2.01 25.17 -3.07
C CYS A 542 0.99 26.20 -2.53
N CYS A 543 0.68 26.15 -1.23
CA CYS A 543 -0.30 27.04 -0.59
C CYS A 543 0.24 27.53 0.76
N SER A 544 -0.15 28.76 1.14
CA SER A 544 0.22 29.44 2.38
C SER A 544 -0.92 29.55 3.41
N SER A 545 -2.14 29.13 3.05
CA SER A 545 -3.33 29.30 3.91
C SER A 545 -3.35 28.42 5.17
N ALA A 546 -2.38 27.51 5.30
CA ALA A 546 -2.10 26.77 6.53
C ALA A 546 -0.92 27.33 7.34
N ASP A 547 -0.19 28.34 6.85
CA ASP A 547 1.08 28.79 7.44
C ASP A 547 0.89 29.43 8.82
N CYS A 548 -0.31 29.88 9.17
CA CYS A 548 -0.65 30.32 10.54
C CYS A 548 -0.33 29.24 11.59
N VAL A 549 -0.38 27.95 11.24
CA VAL A 549 -0.01 26.82 12.11
C VAL A 549 1.49 26.81 12.43
N LEU A 550 2.32 27.27 11.49
CA LEU A 550 3.80 27.31 11.61
C LEU A 550 4.29 28.45 12.51
N PHE A 551 3.42 29.44 12.77
CA PHE A 551 3.70 30.63 13.58
C PHE A 551 2.69 30.82 14.72
N TRP A 552 1.92 29.77 15.04
CA TRP A 552 0.88 29.84 16.06
C TRP A 552 1.48 30.16 17.45
N PRO A 553 0.91 31.09 18.24
CA PRO A 553 1.54 31.52 19.49
C PRO A 553 1.68 30.40 20.53
N THR A 554 2.91 30.01 20.86
CA THR A 554 3.26 29.12 21.97
C THR A 554 4.05 29.86 23.05
N ASP A 555 3.80 29.62 24.34
CA ASP A 555 4.73 30.05 25.39
C ASP A 555 5.85 28.99 25.57
N PRO A 556 7.10 29.28 25.18
CA PRO A 556 8.19 28.30 25.25
C PRO A 556 8.58 27.91 26.68
N LYS A 557 8.08 28.61 27.71
CA LYS A 557 8.32 28.26 29.13
C LYS A 557 7.37 27.20 29.66
N THR A 558 6.16 27.10 29.12
CA THR A 558 5.14 26.11 29.51
C THR A 558 4.99 24.98 28.49
N ASP A 559 5.21 25.26 27.20
CA ASP A 559 4.78 24.39 26.09
C ASP A 559 5.95 23.88 25.22
N GLN A 560 7.03 23.42 25.85
CA GLN A 560 8.27 23.00 25.18
C GLN A 560 8.05 21.99 24.03
N SER A 561 7.13 21.02 24.19
CA SER A 561 6.80 20.04 23.15
C SER A 561 6.05 20.63 21.95
N SER A 562 5.21 21.64 22.16
CA SER A 562 4.52 22.36 21.08
C SER A 562 5.53 23.20 20.29
N SER A 563 6.37 23.98 20.99
CA SER A 563 7.43 24.78 20.37
C SER A 563 8.42 23.92 19.58
N GLN A 564 8.82 22.75 20.11
CA GLN A 564 9.66 21.78 19.40
C GLN A 564 8.97 21.20 18.15
N ALA A 565 7.68 20.88 18.24
CA ALA A 565 6.92 20.35 17.10
C ALA A 565 6.69 21.41 16.01
N GLN A 566 6.44 22.66 16.40
CA GLN A 566 6.30 23.80 15.49
C GLN A 566 7.61 24.07 14.75
N ASP A 567 8.73 24.16 15.47
CA ASP A 567 10.03 24.44 14.85
C ASP A 567 10.48 23.30 13.94
N LEU A 568 10.26 22.03 14.31
CA LEU A 568 10.50 20.88 13.44
C LEU A 568 9.63 20.95 12.17
N LEU A 569 8.32 21.22 12.31
CA LEU A 569 7.42 21.33 11.16
C LEU A 569 7.83 22.50 10.24
N ARG A 570 8.21 23.65 10.81
CA ARG A 570 8.64 24.85 10.08
C ARG A 570 10.00 24.64 9.39
N CYS A 571 11.04 24.31 10.15
CA CYS A 571 12.43 24.36 9.69
C CYS A 571 12.98 23.06 9.13
N ASP A 572 12.47 21.90 9.55
CA ASP A 572 12.96 20.60 9.08
C ASP A 572 12.05 19.96 8.02
N ILE A 573 10.82 20.45 7.86
CA ILE A 573 9.83 19.94 6.90
C ILE A 573 9.40 21.01 5.89
N VAL A 574 8.65 22.06 6.30
CA VAL A 574 8.01 22.98 5.35
C VAL A 574 9.00 23.89 4.61
N ASN A 575 9.91 24.57 5.32
CA ASN A 575 10.90 25.43 4.67
C ASN A 575 11.82 24.60 3.73
N PRO A 576 12.37 23.43 4.10
CA PRO A 576 13.14 22.58 3.16
C PRO A 576 12.32 22.06 1.97
N LEU A 577 11.04 21.70 2.19
CA LEU A 577 10.14 21.29 1.10
C LEU A 577 10.00 22.40 0.05
N ARG A 578 9.76 23.64 0.49
CA ARG A 578 9.61 24.80 -0.39
C ARG A 578 10.93 25.32 -0.96
N ARG A 579 12.05 25.11 -0.26
CA ARG A 579 13.37 25.60 -0.68
C ARG A 579 14.08 24.67 -1.67
N TYR A 580 13.87 23.35 -1.54
CA TYR A 580 14.61 22.33 -2.30
C TYR A 580 13.71 21.33 -3.04
N GLY A 581 12.40 21.34 -2.77
CA GLY A 581 11.43 20.42 -3.37
C GLY A 581 11.45 19.01 -2.75
N TYR A 582 12.16 18.79 -1.64
CA TYR A 582 12.36 17.46 -1.04
C TYR A 582 12.54 17.49 0.49
N VAL A 583 11.98 16.50 1.18
CA VAL A 583 12.17 16.25 2.63
C VAL A 583 12.41 14.76 2.87
N CYS A 584 13.37 14.41 3.73
CA CYS A 584 13.70 13.02 4.02
C CYS A 584 12.88 12.42 5.18
N ALA A 585 12.73 11.09 5.16
CA ALA A 585 11.82 10.37 6.07
C ALA A 585 12.21 10.44 7.56
N SER A 586 13.45 10.82 7.90
CA SER A 586 13.86 11.00 9.30
C SER A 586 13.21 12.23 9.94
N LYS A 587 12.90 13.28 9.16
CA LYS A 587 12.20 14.48 9.65
C LYS A 587 10.73 14.17 9.98
N THR A 588 10.02 13.48 9.08
CA THR A 588 8.64 13.02 9.35
C THR A 588 8.59 11.95 10.44
N MET A 589 9.61 11.10 10.56
CA MET A 589 9.74 10.18 11.70
C MET A 589 9.94 10.92 13.04
N ALA A 590 10.72 12.01 13.07
CA ALA A 590 10.85 12.84 14.26
C ALA A 590 9.51 13.47 14.67
N LEU A 591 8.72 13.97 13.71
CA LEU A 591 7.37 14.50 13.98
C LEU A 591 6.42 13.41 14.52
N ARG A 592 6.47 12.20 13.95
CA ARG A 592 5.67 11.06 14.43
C ARG A 592 6.02 10.63 15.85
N ARG A 593 7.30 10.73 16.25
CA ARG A 593 7.72 10.49 17.65
C ARG A 593 7.18 11.57 18.61
N LEU A 594 7.12 12.83 18.20
CA LEU A 594 6.51 13.90 19.01
C LEU A 594 4.99 13.71 19.16
N LEU A 595 4.30 13.29 18.08
CA LEU A 595 2.88 12.96 18.12
C LEU A 595 2.58 11.76 19.03
N GLU A 596 3.37 10.69 18.94
CA GLU A 596 3.27 9.49 19.79
C GLU A 596 3.48 9.84 21.27
N ALA A 597 4.55 10.59 21.58
CA ALA A 597 4.87 11.04 22.94
C ALA A 597 3.80 11.98 23.54
N ALA A 598 3.21 12.87 22.74
CA ALA A 598 2.18 13.80 23.20
C ALA A 598 0.81 13.15 23.44
N ASN A 599 0.48 12.08 22.69
CA ASN A 599 -0.84 11.47 22.72
C ASN A 599 -0.93 10.20 23.58
N SER A 600 0.20 9.60 23.97
CA SER A 600 0.25 8.25 24.58
C SER A 600 -0.38 7.15 23.71
N ASP A 601 -0.56 7.42 22.41
CA ASP A 601 -1.16 6.50 21.44
C ASP A 601 -0.06 5.73 20.70
N MET A 602 -0.07 4.41 20.86
CA MET A 602 1.00 3.51 20.39
C MET A 602 0.73 3.07 18.96
N GLY A 603 1.28 3.81 18.00
CA GLY A 603 1.16 3.48 16.59
C GLY A 603 1.62 4.54 15.60
N PHE A 604 1.76 5.81 16.01
CA PHE A 604 2.14 6.89 15.09
C PHE A 604 3.47 6.63 14.36
N THR A 605 4.43 5.90 14.95
CA THR A 605 5.70 5.58 14.28
C THR A 605 5.68 4.33 13.37
N ASN A 606 4.61 3.53 13.35
CA ASN A 606 4.61 2.24 12.64
C ASN A 606 3.29 1.79 11.96
N GLN A 607 2.13 2.37 12.29
CA GLN A 607 0.83 2.03 11.72
C GLN A 607 0.38 3.05 10.66
N GLU A 608 -0.51 2.59 9.77
CA GLU A 608 -1.35 3.48 8.96
C GLU A 608 -2.35 4.17 9.90
N LYS A 609 -2.59 5.47 9.69
CA LYS A 609 -3.57 6.31 10.39
C LYS A 609 -4.35 7.11 9.34
N ASP A 610 -5.49 7.67 9.71
CA ASP A 610 -6.29 8.49 8.79
C ASP A 610 -5.92 10.00 8.90
N PRO A 611 -5.95 10.79 7.79
CA PRO A 611 -5.53 12.19 7.74
C PRO A 611 -6.16 13.11 8.78
N GLU A 612 -7.43 12.93 9.12
CA GLU A 612 -8.15 13.68 10.13
C GLU A 612 -7.71 13.31 11.55
N GLU A 613 -7.34 12.05 11.82
CA GLU A 613 -6.73 11.69 13.09
C GLU A 613 -5.39 12.40 13.24
N PHE A 614 -4.55 12.33 12.21
CA PHE A 614 -3.27 13.03 12.15
C PHE A 614 -3.42 14.55 12.33
N LEU A 615 -4.36 15.19 11.64
CA LEU A 615 -4.57 16.63 11.73
C LEU A 615 -5.12 17.07 13.08
N ASN A 616 -6.11 16.36 13.64
CA ASN A 616 -6.57 16.63 14.99
C ASN A 616 -5.43 16.45 16.02
N LYS A 617 -4.55 15.45 15.85
CA LYS A 617 -3.39 15.28 16.75
C LYS A 617 -2.28 16.30 16.55
N LEU A 618 -2.06 16.77 15.33
CA LEU A 618 -1.11 17.84 15.03
C LEU A 618 -1.60 19.18 15.58
N PHE A 619 -2.87 19.54 15.36
CA PHE A 619 -3.45 20.78 15.88
C PHE A 619 -3.60 20.75 17.40
N GLN A 620 -3.90 19.60 18.01
CA GLN A 620 -3.86 19.41 19.47
C GLN A 620 -2.45 19.62 20.05
N LEU A 621 -1.40 19.09 19.39
CA LEU A 621 0.00 19.26 19.80
C LEU A 621 0.46 20.71 19.67
N LEU A 622 0.13 21.37 18.56
CA LEU A 622 0.50 22.76 18.27
C LEU A 622 -0.42 23.81 18.94
N ARG A 623 -1.53 23.37 19.55
CA ARG A 623 -2.59 24.20 20.16
C ARG A 623 -3.21 25.25 19.24
N VAL A 624 -3.37 24.90 17.97
CA VAL A 624 -4.07 25.74 16.98
C VAL A 624 -5.54 25.90 17.40
N GLU A 625 -6.11 27.09 17.27
CA GLU A 625 -7.55 27.27 17.45
C GLU A 625 -8.37 26.59 16.33
N PRO A 626 -9.64 26.24 16.58
CA PRO A 626 -10.51 25.65 15.57
C PRO A 626 -10.67 26.54 14.33
N LEU A 627 -10.46 25.94 13.14
CA LEU A 627 -10.51 26.66 11.86
C LEU A 627 -11.94 27.00 11.41
N LEU A 628 -12.94 26.27 11.92
CA LEU A 628 -14.34 26.34 11.53
C LEU A 628 -15.22 26.59 12.75
N LYS A 629 -16.03 27.66 12.70
CA LYS A 629 -17.14 27.89 13.62
C LYS A 629 -18.46 27.68 12.89
N ILE A 630 -19.18 26.63 13.27
CA ILE A 630 -20.42 26.18 12.60
C ILE A 630 -21.53 26.13 13.65
N ARG A 631 -22.70 26.71 13.39
CA ARG A 631 -23.86 26.57 14.29
C ARG A 631 -25.00 25.85 13.62
N SER A 632 -25.86 25.22 14.43
CA SER A 632 -27.24 24.96 14.03
C SER A 632 -28.13 26.15 14.43
N MET A 633 -29.20 26.41 13.67
CA MET A 633 -30.05 27.63 13.69
C MET A 633 -30.71 28.00 15.05
N SER A 634 -30.49 27.23 16.11
CA SER A 634 -30.99 27.49 17.47
C SER A 634 -29.98 27.21 18.59
N GLN A 635 -28.73 26.90 18.25
CA GLN A 635 -27.70 26.43 19.19
C GLN A 635 -26.53 27.40 19.32
N GLN A 636 -25.65 27.14 20.29
CA GLN A 636 -24.33 27.76 20.34
C GLN A 636 -23.47 27.29 19.15
N PRO A 637 -22.49 28.09 18.71
CA PRO A 637 -21.47 27.63 17.77
C PRO A 637 -20.76 26.37 18.28
N GLN A 638 -20.50 25.45 17.36
CA GLN A 638 -19.60 24.32 17.53
C GLN A 638 -18.32 24.63 16.77
N GLU A 639 -17.18 24.22 17.34
CA GLU A 639 -15.87 24.58 16.83
C GLU A 639 -15.10 23.31 16.43
N CYS A 640 -14.53 23.30 15.23
CA CYS A 640 -13.78 22.16 14.68
C CYS A 640 -12.70 22.60 13.67
N HIS A 641 -11.79 21.71 13.29
CA HIS A 641 -10.79 21.98 12.23
C HIS A 641 -11.16 21.40 10.86
N LEU A 642 -12.03 20.38 10.82
CA LEU A 642 -12.48 19.69 9.61
C LEU A 642 -13.98 19.45 9.67
N TYR A 643 -14.64 19.41 8.52
CA TYR A 643 -16.05 19.06 8.39
C TYR A 643 -16.24 17.78 7.58
N GLN A 644 -16.99 16.81 8.13
CA GLN A 644 -17.41 15.62 7.41
C GLN A 644 -18.64 15.93 6.55
N LEU A 645 -18.52 15.74 5.23
CA LEU A 645 -19.67 15.80 4.34
C LEU A 645 -20.54 14.56 4.56
N PHE A 646 -21.82 14.79 4.85
CA PHE A 646 -22.85 13.76 4.91
C PHE A 646 -23.64 13.74 3.58
N PRO A 647 -23.94 12.54 3.04
CA PRO A 647 -24.65 12.42 1.77
C PRO A 647 -26.14 12.79 1.91
N PRO A 648 -26.82 13.15 0.79
CA PRO A 648 -28.26 13.37 0.79
C PRO A 648 -29.04 12.12 1.26
N ALA A 649 -30.14 12.32 2.00
CA ALA A 649 -30.96 11.22 2.51
C ALA A 649 -31.69 10.42 1.40
N LEU A 650 -31.78 11.00 0.19
CA LEU A 650 -32.30 10.36 -1.02
C LEU A 650 -31.19 10.29 -2.07
N THR A 651 -30.67 9.09 -2.33
CA THR A 651 -29.78 8.88 -3.48
C THR A 651 -30.59 8.91 -4.78
N PRO A 652 -30.09 9.54 -5.86
CA PRO A 652 -30.80 9.55 -7.13
C PRO A 652 -30.91 8.12 -7.68
N SER A 653 -32.13 7.62 -7.78
CA SER A 653 -32.41 6.30 -8.34
C SER A 653 -32.28 6.33 -9.88
N PRO A 654 -31.76 5.28 -10.54
CA PRO A 654 -31.48 5.26 -11.98
C PRO A 654 -32.75 5.05 -12.83
N SER A 655 -33.86 5.70 -12.46
CA SER A 655 -35.19 5.50 -13.02
C SER A 655 -35.98 6.80 -13.26
N SER A 656 -35.31 7.96 -13.24
CA SER A 656 -35.84 9.21 -13.80
C SER A 656 -35.65 9.22 -15.33
N PRO A 657 -36.66 9.65 -16.12
CA PRO A 657 -36.58 9.61 -17.59
C PRO A 657 -35.67 10.68 -18.17
N GLU A 658 -35.04 10.38 -19.30
CA GLU A 658 -34.05 11.21 -19.97
C GLU A 658 -34.61 12.57 -20.42
N ALA A 659 -33.93 13.66 -20.06
CA ALA A 659 -34.21 14.99 -20.58
C ALA A 659 -33.46 15.22 -21.91
N LEU A 660 -34.19 15.67 -22.94
CA LEU A 660 -33.64 15.89 -24.29
C LEU A 660 -32.62 17.04 -24.35
N SER A 661 -31.59 16.86 -25.18
CA SER A 661 -30.36 17.65 -25.15
C SER A 661 -30.40 18.91 -26.03
N PRO A 662 -29.74 20.01 -25.62
CA PRO A 662 -29.10 20.94 -26.54
C PRO A 662 -27.84 20.29 -27.15
N VAL A 663 -27.56 20.54 -28.43
CA VAL A 663 -26.35 20.04 -29.11
C VAL A 663 -25.28 21.12 -29.09
N ASN A 664 -24.13 20.87 -28.42
CA ASN A 664 -22.77 21.36 -28.74
C ASN A 664 -21.78 21.05 -27.58
N SER A 665 -21.27 19.82 -27.48
CA SER A 665 -20.16 19.47 -26.57
C SER A 665 -19.00 18.81 -27.36
N PRO A 666 -17.72 19.12 -27.09
CA PRO A 666 -16.57 18.68 -27.88
C PRO A 666 -16.03 17.29 -27.51
N ILE A 667 -16.84 16.45 -26.86
CA ILE A 667 -16.45 15.13 -26.34
C ILE A 667 -17.40 14.07 -26.95
N PRO A 668 -16.88 12.95 -27.50
CA PRO A 668 -17.73 11.89 -28.04
C PRO A 668 -18.53 11.23 -26.91
N LEU A 669 -19.86 11.38 -26.96
CA LEU A 669 -20.81 10.84 -25.99
C LEU A 669 -21.13 9.37 -26.31
N SER A 670 -21.06 8.49 -25.30
CA SER A 670 -21.44 7.08 -25.40
C SER A 670 -22.73 6.82 -24.60
N SER A 671 -23.67 6.08 -25.19
CA SER A 671 -24.99 5.82 -24.60
C SER A 671 -25.02 4.52 -23.77
N ALA A 672 -24.14 4.40 -22.79
CA ALA A 672 -24.10 3.27 -21.86
C ALA A 672 -23.51 3.67 -20.49
N SER A 673 -24.17 3.26 -19.41
CA SER A 673 -23.78 3.43 -17.99
C SER A 673 -23.26 4.81 -17.57
N SER A 674 -24.14 5.66 -17.06
CA SER A 674 -23.76 6.92 -16.41
C SER A 674 -23.15 6.68 -15.01
N MET A 675 -22.03 7.34 -14.70
CA MET A 675 -21.50 7.41 -13.32
C MET A 675 -22.45 8.18 -12.40
N ARG A 676 -22.60 7.74 -11.15
CA ARG A 676 -23.23 8.53 -10.08
C ARG A 676 -22.22 9.55 -9.59
N VAL A 677 -22.36 10.77 -10.10
CA VAL A 677 -21.52 11.94 -9.76
C VAL A 677 -22.22 12.79 -8.70
N ALA A 678 -21.42 13.47 -7.87
CA ALA A 678 -21.84 14.66 -7.13
C ALA A 678 -20.64 15.62 -7.00
N SER A 679 -20.86 16.94 -7.06
CA SER A 679 -19.80 17.92 -6.78
C SER A 679 -19.69 18.22 -5.29
N VAL A 680 -18.53 18.71 -4.87
CA VAL A 680 -18.31 19.12 -3.47
C VAL A 680 -19.21 20.29 -3.07
N GLN A 681 -19.58 21.18 -3.98
CA GLN A 681 -20.62 22.20 -3.76
C GLN A 681 -21.96 21.56 -3.38
N THR A 682 -22.48 20.66 -4.23
CA THR A 682 -23.76 19.97 -4.01
C THR A 682 -23.75 19.13 -2.72
N LEU A 683 -22.63 18.47 -2.41
CA LEU A 683 -22.46 17.73 -1.17
C LEU A 683 -22.41 18.64 0.07
N LEU A 684 -21.74 19.79 0.00
CA LEU A 684 -21.68 20.74 1.11
C LEU A 684 -23.03 21.42 1.36
N GLU A 685 -23.69 21.94 0.31
CA GLU A 685 -25.03 22.52 0.42
C GLU A 685 -26.02 21.49 1.00
N SER A 686 -26.02 20.25 0.50
CA SER A 686 -26.84 19.17 1.04
C SER A 686 -26.52 18.85 2.50
N SER A 687 -25.25 18.71 2.87
CA SER A 687 -24.84 18.34 4.23
C SER A 687 -25.23 19.40 5.25
N PHE A 688 -25.01 20.68 4.93
CA PHE A 688 -25.44 21.81 5.77
C PHE A 688 -26.97 21.90 5.85
N LEU A 689 -27.67 21.72 4.73
CA LEU A 689 -29.13 21.74 4.66
C LEU A 689 -29.79 20.66 5.54
N HIS A 690 -29.33 19.41 5.43
CA HIS A 690 -29.90 18.28 6.19
C HIS A 690 -29.66 18.39 7.70
N SER A 691 -28.52 18.96 8.12
CA SER A 691 -28.20 19.20 9.53
C SER A 691 -28.67 20.57 10.07
N GLY A 692 -29.26 21.42 9.21
CA GLY A 692 -29.68 22.78 9.59
C GLY A 692 -28.53 23.66 10.09
N LEU A 693 -27.37 23.54 9.43
CA LEU A 693 -26.11 24.21 9.79
C LEU A 693 -25.84 25.46 8.95
N LYS A 694 -25.10 26.40 9.55
CA LYS A 694 -24.51 27.58 8.91
C LYS A 694 -23.10 27.83 9.47
N PHE A 695 -22.23 28.43 8.65
CA PHE A 695 -20.96 29.00 9.10
C PHE A 695 -21.23 30.32 9.82
N VAL A 696 -20.61 30.51 10.99
CA VAL A 696 -20.74 31.75 11.79
C VAL A 696 -19.89 32.87 11.17
N GLU A 697 -18.73 32.51 10.65
CA GLU A 697 -17.79 33.40 9.95
C GLU A 697 -17.15 32.66 8.77
N ALA A 698 -16.58 33.40 7.81
CA ALA A 698 -15.97 32.81 6.62
C ALA A 698 -14.58 32.22 6.97
N PRO A 699 -14.37 30.90 6.80
CA PRO A 699 -13.09 30.29 7.14
C PRO A 699 -12.00 30.70 6.14
N SER A 700 -10.78 30.94 6.63
CA SER A 700 -9.60 31.19 5.80
C SER A 700 -9.12 29.92 5.08
N CYS A 701 -9.25 28.77 5.75
CA CYS A 701 -8.95 27.42 5.25
C CYS A 701 -10.09 26.47 5.65
N LEU A 702 -10.61 25.70 4.69
CA LEU A 702 -11.74 24.78 4.87
C LEU A 702 -11.34 23.37 4.43
N LEU A 703 -11.36 22.43 5.37
CA LEU A 703 -10.98 21.04 5.19
C LEU A 703 -12.25 20.16 5.16
N LEU A 704 -12.59 19.62 3.99
CA LEU A 704 -13.80 18.81 3.78
C LEU A 704 -13.44 17.34 3.60
N LEU A 705 -13.90 16.48 4.50
CA LEU A 705 -13.82 15.02 4.37
C LEU A 705 -14.97 14.51 3.51
N MET A 706 -14.67 13.64 2.55
CA MET A 706 -15.64 13.13 1.58
C MET A 706 -16.54 12.03 2.18
N PRO A 707 -17.76 11.81 1.67
CA PRO A 707 -18.68 10.78 2.17
C PRO A 707 -18.25 9.36 1.79
N ARG A 708 -17.32 8.78 2.58
CA ARG A 708 -16.83 7.41 2.48
C ARG A 708 -17.26 6.59 3.70
N PHE A 709 -17.47 5.28 3.52
CA PHE A 709 -17.86 4.38 4.61
C PHE A 709 -16.92 3.15 4.62
N GLY A 710 -15.85 3.24 5.40
CA GLY A 710 -14.78 2.23 5.41
C GLY A 710 -14.00 2.15 4.09
N LYS A 711 -13.27 1.05 3.89
CA LYS A 711 -12.35 0.89 2.75
C LYS A 711 -13.03 0.41 1.46
N ASP A 712 -14.17 -0.28 1.55
CA ASP A 712 -14.83 -0.92 0.41
C ASP A 712 -16.09 -0.20 -0.11
N PHE A 713 -16.69 0.74 0.64
CA PHE A 713 -17.91 1.46 0.21
C PHE A 713 -17.66 2.94 -0.10
N LYS A 714 -17.73 3.26 -1.39
CA LYS A 714 -17.81 4.63 -1.93
C LYS A 714 -19.26 4.91 -2.30
N MET A 715 -19.84 5.99 -1.76
CA MET A 715 -21.26 6.28 -2.06
C MET A 715 -21.48 6.76 -3.49
N PHE A 716 -20.51 7.49 -4.06
CA PHE A 716 -20.52 7.99 -5.44
C PHE A 716 -19.45 7.27 -6.26
N ASP A 717 -19.68 7.12 -7.56
CA ASP A 717 -18.73 6.47 -8.47
C ASP A 717 -17.57 7.42 -8.82
N ALA A 718 -17.88 8.72 -8.86
CA ALA A 718 -16.92 9.82 -8.87
C ALA A 718 -17.48 10.99 -8.03
N ILE A 719 -16.60 11.71 -7.34
CA ILE A 719 -16.88 13.02 -6.77
C ILE A 719 -16.15 14.05 -7.64
N LEU A 720 -16.76 15.22 -7.84
CA LEU A 720 -16.16 16.35 -8.55
C LEU A 720 -15.68 17.41 -7.55
N PRO A 721 -14.35 17.54 -7.30
CA PRO A 721 -13.80 18.65 -6.53
C PRO A 721 -14.09 19.99 -7.23
N THR A 722 -15.00 20.79 -6.67
CA THR A 722 -15.40 22.07 -7.25
C THR A 722 -14.21 23.04 -7.23
N LEU A 723 -13.78 23.58 -8.37
CA LEU A 723 -12.60 24.49 -8.41
C LEU A 723 -12.78 25.78 -7.60
N SER A 724 -13.99 26.33 -7.56
CA SER A 724 -14.38 27.50 -6.76
C SER A 724 -15.68 27.21 -6.04
N LEU A 725 -15.59 27.00 -4.72
CA LEU A 725 -16.70 26.72 -3.82
C LEU A 725 -17.36 28.04 -3.39
N ASP A 726 -18.68 28.15 -3.48
CA ASP A 726 -19.43 29.37 -3.11
C ASP A 726 -20.16 29.13 -1.78
N ILE A 727 -19.68 29.77 -0.71
CA ILE A 727 -20.17 29.56 0.67
C ILE A 727 -21.13 30.66 1.13
N THR A 728 -21.43 31.64 0.27
CA THR A 728 -22.27 32.82 0.58
C THR A 728 -23.56 32.44 1.31
N ASP A 729 -24.29 31.47 0.77
CA ASP A 729 -25.62 31.08 1.23
C ASP A 729 -25.59 30.12 2.45
N LEU A 730 -24.40 29.70 2.84
CA LEU A 730 -24.10 28.89 4.02
C LEU A 730 -23.64 29.73 5.22
N LEU A 731 -23.36 31.03 5.04
CA LEU A 731 -22.94 31.94 6.12
C LEU A 731 -24.15 32.62 6.79
N ASP A 732 -24.18 32.69 8.12
CA ASP A 732 -25.28 33.27 8.91
C ASP A 732 -25.57 34.74 8.52
N ASP A 733 -24.68 35.66 8.88
CA ASP A 733 -24.91 37.11 8.84
C ASP A 733 -24.46 37.77 7.51
N THR A 734 -24.85 37.18 6.38
CA THR A 734 -24.53 37.69 5.03
C THR A 734 -25.71 38.37 4.34
N LEU A 735 -25.41 39.32 3.45
CA LEU A 735 -26.39 39.84 2.49
C LEU A 735 -26.54 38.86 1.32
N ARG A 736 -27.66 38.13 1.31
CA ARG A 736 -27.96 37.09 0.31
C ARG A 736 -29.01 37.56 -0.71
N GLN A 737 -29.05 36.93 -1.88
CA GLN A 737 -29.88 37.36 -3.02
C GLN A 737 -31.19 36.56 -3.12
N CYS A 738 -32.28 37.25 -3.44
CA CYS A 738 -33.58 36.63 -3.73
C CYS A 738 -33.53 35.91 -5.08
N THR A 739 -33.62 34.57 -5.04
CA THR A 739 -33.66 33.64 -6.18
C THR A 739 -34.52 34.10 -7.38
N ILE A 740 -35.60 34.85 -7.12
CA ILE A 740 -36.58 35.27 -8.14
C ILE A 740 -36.28 36.66 -8.74
N CYS A 741 -35.80 37.61 -7.94
CA CYS A 741 -35.71 39.03 -8.34
C CYS A 741 -34.39 39.74 -8.00
N GLN A 742 -33.42 39.01 -7.44
CA GLN A 742 -32.07 39.46 -7.07
C GLN A 742 -31.98 40.63 -6.08
N ALA A 743 -33.10 41.06 -5.50
CA ALA A 743 -33.12 41.94 -4.32
C ALA A 743 -32.67 41.19 -3.04
N VAL A 744 -32.42 41.90 -1.93
CA VAL A 744 -32.03 41.29 -0.65
C VAL A 744 -33.05 40.23 -0.21
N ALA A 745 -32.57 39.05 0.18
CA ALA A 745 -33.39 38.01 0.78
C ALA A 745 -33.64 38.30 2.28
N GLU A 746 -34.87 38.06 2.73
CA GLU A 746 -35.26 38.09 4.15
C GLU A 746 -35.67 36.70 4.66
N TRP A 747 -35.87 35.74 3.76
CA TRP A 747 -36.43 34.41 4.04
C TRP A 747 -35.65 33.34 3.28
N GLU A 748 -35.39 32.20 3.91
CA GLU A 748 -34.96 30.97 3.23
C GLU A 748 -36.03 29.88 3.40
N CYS A 749 -36.13 28.96 2.44
CA CYS A 749 -37.06 27.84 2.57
C CYS A 749 -36.40 26.53 2.15
N LEU A 750 -36.01 25.75 3.16
CA LEU A 750 -35.32 24.46 3.01
C LEU A 750 -36.16 23.48 2.16
N GLN A 751 -37.48 23.46 2.37
CA GLN A 751 -38.42 22.62 1.62
C GLN A 751 -38.56 22.99 0.13
N CYS A 752 -38.04 24.14 -0.31
CA CYS A 752 -38.00 24.47 -1.74
C CYS A 752 -36.73 23.99 -2.44
N TYR A 753 -35.71 23.47 -1.73
CA TYR A 753 -34.42 23.10 -2.32
C TYR A 753 -34.56 22.13 -3.51
N ASP A 754 -35.35 21.06 -3.31
CA ASP A 754 -35.65 20.02 -4.29
C ASP A 754 -36.70 20.45 -5.35
N ASP A 755 -37.27 21.65 -5.24
CA ASP A 755 -38.31 22.11 -6.17
C ASP A 755 -37.68 22.58 -7.50
N VAL A 756 -37.60 21.66 -8.45
CA VAL A 756 -37.05 21.88 -9.80
C VAL A 756 -37.81 22.93 -10.62
N ASP A 757 -39.01 23.37 -10.21
CA ASP A 757 -39.67 24.53 -10.81
C ASP A 757 -38.93 25.85 -10.50
N ILE A 758 -37.99 25.85 -9.54
CA ILE A 758 -37.28 27.03 -9.02
C ILE A 758 -35.77 26.76 -9.04
N THR A 759 -35.07 27.25 -10.08
CA THR A 759 -33.59 27.28 -10.20
C THR A 759 -32.88 26.12 -9.47
N PRO A 760 -32.80 24.93 -10.09
CA PRO A 760 -32.31 23.71 -9.44
C PRO A 760 -30.95 23.84 -8.75
N GLY A 761 -30.66 22.96 -7.79
CA GLY A 761 -29.31 22.77 -7.23
C GLY A 761 -28.84 23.77 -6.15
N HIS A 762 -29.61 24.82 -5.83
CA HIS A 762 -29.21 25.81 -4.82
C HIS A 762 -30.22 26.01 -3.68
N LEU A 763 -29.75 26.46 -2.51
CA LEU A 763 -30.55 27.00 -1.40
C LEU A 763 -31.52 28.11 -1.86
N LYS A 764 -32.84 27.88 -1.74
CA LYS A 764 -33.84 28.86 -2.20
C LYS A 764 -34.12 29.93 -1.15
N GLN A 765 -34.01 31.18 -1.59
CA GLN A 765 -34.13 32.37 -0.75
C GLN A 765 -34.93 33.48 -1.41
N TYR A 766 -35.61 34.28 -0.60
CA TYR A 766 -36.65 35.18 -1.05
C TYR A 766 -36.67 36.51 -0.29
N CYS A 767 -36.85 37.61 -1.01
CA CYS A 767 -37.36 38.83 -0.41
C CYS A 767 -38.82 38.61 0.04
N LYS A 768 -39.33 39.44 0.95
CA LYS A 768 -40.69 39.30 1.52
C LYS A 768 -41.80 39.14 0.47
N THR A 769 -41.74 39.86 -0.66
CA THR A 769 -42.74 39.78 -1.73
C THR A 769 -42.69 38.44 -2.47
N CYS A 770 -41.51 38.02 -2.92
CA CYS A 770 -41.34 36.75 -3.64
C CYS A 770 -41.62 35.55 -2.73
N ASN A 771 -41.34 35.65 -1.43
CA ASN A 771 -41.67 34.60 -0.46
C ASN A 771 -43.19 34.30 -0.46
N VAL A 772 -44.03 35.35 -0.38
CA VAL A 772 -45.49 35.19 -0.40
C VAL A 772 -45.97 34.66 -1.76
N GLN A 773 -45.41 35.15 -2.87
CA GLN A 773 -45.79 34.70 -4.22
C GLN A 773 -45.45 33.22 -4.45
N VAL A 774 -44.22 32.79 -4.13
CA VAL A 774 -43.75 31.42 -4.35
C VAL A 774 -44.55 30.41 -3.53
N HIS A 775 -44.87 30.73 -2.28
CA HIS A 775 -45.62 29.85 -1.37
C HIS A 775 -47.16 29.96 -1.53
N SER A 776 -47.67 30.93 -2.29
CA SER A 776 -49.08 30.90 -2.74
C SER A 776 -49.37 29.77 -3.74
N HIS A 777 -48.32 29.18 -4.34
CA HIS A 777 -48.46 28.08 -5.29
C HIS A 777 -48.85 26.77 -4.60
N ARG A 778 -49.78 26.00 -5.20
CA ARG A 778 -50.35 24.79 -4.59
C ARG A 778 -49.33 23.71 -4.21
N LYS A 779 -48.21 23.58 -4.94
CA LYS A 779 -47.11 22.65 -4.57
C LYS A 779 -46.40 23.04 -3.26
N ARG A 780 -46.39 24.33 -2.91
CA ARG A 780 -45.51 24.96 -1.92
C ARG A 780 -46.25 25.59 -0.73
N ALA A 781 -47.58 25.61 -0.75
CA ALA A 781 -48.41 26.19 0.31
C ALA A 781 -48.33 25.48 1.67
N SER A 782 -47.74 24.29 1.72
CA SER A 782 -47.43 23.52 2.94
C SER A 782 -45.97 23.66 3.40
N HIS A 783 -45.19 24.55 2.79
CA HIS A 783 -43.81 24.82 3.21
C HIS A 783 -43.77 25.84 4.34
N SER A 784 -42.72 25.77 5.16
CA SER A 784 -42.45 26.69 6.28
C SER A 784 -41.17 27.50 6.01
N PRO A 785 -41.25 28.69 5.37
CA PRO A 785 -40.11 29.59 5.21
C PRO A 785 -39.64 30.14 6.56
N VAL A 786 -38.33 30.15 6.77
CA VAL A 786 -37.68 30.70 7.96
C VAL A 786 -37.15 32.10 7.63
N LYS A 787 -37.31 33.05 8.55
CA LYS A 787 -36.73 34.40 8.39
C LYS A 787 -35.23 34.34 8.73
N ILE A 788 -34.38 34.84 7.83
CA ILE A 788 -32.92 34.91 8.05
C ILE A 788 -32.49 36.24 8.67
N GLY A 789 -31.27 36.26 9.22
CA GLY A 789 -30.58 37.49 9.59
C GLY A 789 -30.32 38.34 8.36
N VAL A 790 -30.35 39.66 8.54
CA VAL A 790 -29.93 40.64 7.53
C VAL A 790 -29.11 41.69 8.30
N PRO A 791 -27.84 41.95 7.92
CA PRO A 791 -27.02 42.98 8.56
C PRO A 791 -27.75 44.33 8.63
N GLY A 792 -27.61 45.02 9.77
CA GLY A 792 -28.52 46.10 10.19
C GLY A 792 -28.46 47.42 9.43
N GLU A 793 -27.78 47.47 8.28
CA GLU A 793 -27.65 48.67 7.44
C GLU A 793 -28.45 48.56 6.15
N GLN A 794 -29.05 49.67 5.71
CA GLN A 794 -29.92 49.70 4.54
C GLN A 794 -29.10 49.72 3.25
N TRP A 795 -28.66 48.52 2.82
CA TRP A 795 -27.80 48.32 1.65
C TRP A 795 -28.39 48.91 0.36
N THR A 796 -27.59 49.73 -0.32
CA THR A 796 -27.96 50.44 -1.56
C THR A 796 -27.08 50.08 -2.77
N GLY A 797 -26.08 49.22 -2.59
CA GLY A 797 -25.17 48.78 -3.67
C GLY A 797 -25.66 47.54 -4.43
N PRO A 798 -25.00 47.17 -5.55
CA PRO A 798 -25.24 45.90 -6.22
C PRO A 798 -24.83 44.70 -5.34
N LEU A 799 -25.70 43.70 -5.18
CA LEU A 799 -25.40 42.49 -4.40
C LEU A 799 -24.47 41.49 -5.12
N HIS A 800 -24.14 41.71 -6.40
CA HIS A 800 -23.27 40.81 -7.16
C HIS A 800 -21.81 40.83 -6.69
N CYS A 801 -21.41 41.84 -5.93
CA CYS A 801 -20.03 42.03 -5.47
C CYS A 801 -19.69 41.27 -4.17
N THR A 802 -20.64 40.56 -3.55
CA THR A 802 -20.53 40.09 -2.16
C THR A 802 -20.61 38.56 -2.00
N ARG A 803 -20.40 37.77 -3.06
CA ARG A 803 -20.37 36.30 -2.94
C ARG A 803 -19.02 35.81 -2.42
N GLN A 804 -19.06 35.17 -1.25
CA GLN A 804 -17.93 34.60 -0.54
C GLN A 804 -17.52 33.28 -1.20
N ARG A 805 -16.29 33.22 -1.73
CA ARG A 805 -15.78 32.06 -2.48
C ARG A 805 -14.44 31.57 -1.96
N MET A 806 -14.28 30.25 -2.00
CA MET A 806 -13.03 29.58 -1.66
C MET A 806 -12.51 28.81 -2.87
N SER A 807 -11.21 28.89 -3.13
CA SER A 807 -10.55 28.15 -4.22
C SER A 807 -10.04 26.80 -3.73
N LEU A 808 -10.17 25.76 -4.55
CA LEU A 808 -9.59 24.45 -4.28
C LEU A 808 -8.07 24.51 -4.52
N PHE A 809 -7.28 24.18 -3.50
CA PHE A 809 -5.80 24.17 -3.62
C PHE A 809 -5.19 22.77 -3.50
N ALA A 810 -5.86 21.83 -2.83
CA ALA A 810 -5.38 20.44 -2.75
C ALA A 810 -6.49 19.41 -2.58
N VAL A 811 -6.22 18.18 -2.99
CA VAL A 811 -7.08 17.00 -2.74
C VAL A 811 -6.20 15.82 -2.34
N THR A 812 -6.35 15.37 -1.08
CA THR A 812 -5.78 14.10 -0.62
C THR A 812 -6.69 12.95 -1.05
N CYS A 813 -6.13 11.88 -1.61
CA CYS A 813 -6.87 10.74 -2.18
C CYS A 813 -6.40 9.39 -1.59
N ILE A 814 -7.31 8.41 -1.47
CA ILE A 814 -7.01 7.02 -1.11
C ILE A 814 -7.84 6.03 -1.94
N GLU A 815 -7.16 5.03 -2.50
CA GLU A 815 -7.79 3.92 -3.22
C GLU A 815 -8.15 2.76 -2.27
N THR A 816 -7.19 2.33 -1.41
CA THR A 816 -7.39 1.24 -0.42
C THR A 816 -6.62 1.44 0.88
N SER A 817 -5.29 1.62 0.79
CA SER A 817 -4.38 1.77 1.94
C SER A 817 -3.08 2.48 1.55
N HIS A 818 -3.21 3.54 0.75
CA HIS A 818 -2.09 4.40 0.34
C HIS A 818 -2.61 5.77 -0.05
N TYR A 819 -2.25 6.77 0.75
CA TYR A 819 -2.62 8.16 0.55
C TYR A 819 -1.68 8.87 -0.42
N VAL A 820 -2.26 9.63 -1.35
CA VAL A 820 -1.56 10.46 -2.33
C VAL A 820 -2.18 11.86 -2.35
N SER A 821 -1.45 12.84 -2.89
CA SER A 821 -1.90 14.23 -2.97
C SER A 821 -1.98 14.72 -4.41
N PHE A 822 -3.01 15.50 -4.70
CA PHE A 822 -3.06 16.40 -5.84
C PHE A 822 -3.02 17.83 -5.30
N VAL A 823 -2.12 18.67 -5.80
CA VAL A 823 -2.05 20.10 -5.45
C VAL A 823 -2.16 20.96 -6.69
N LYS A 824 -2.93 22.05 -6.58
CA LYS A 824 -2.96 23.11 -7.59
C LYS A 824 -1.73 23.99 -7.35
N ASN A 825 -0.85 24.08 -8.34
CA ASN A 825 0.46 24.71 -8.22
C ASN A 825 0.53 26.12 -8.84
N GLY A 826 -0.56 26.65 -9.37
CA GLY A 826 -0.63 27.93 -10.07
C GLY A 826 -2.08 28.27 -10.45
N PRO A 827 -2.35 29.42 -11.07
CA PRO A 827 -3.71 29.88 -11.32
C PRO A 827 -4.44 29.11 -12.43
N LEU A 828 -3.74 28.56 -13.43
CA LEU A 828 -4.37 27.95 -14.60
C LEU A 828 -5.09 26.65 -14.25
N ASP A 829 -6.07 26.25 -15.05
CA ASP A 829 -6.78 24.98 -14.83
C ASP A 829 -5.88 23.75 -15.01
N THR A 830 -4.78 23.89 -15.77
CA THR A 830 -3.76 22.87 -16.01
C THR A 830 -2.69 22.76 -14.92
N ASP A 831 -2.63 23.69 -13.98
CA ASP A 831 -1.52 23.79 -13.01
C ASP A 831 -1.74 22.82 -11.84
N TRP A 832 -1.58 21.52 -12.12
CA TRP A 832 -1.72 20.44 -11.14
C TRP A 832 -0.49 19.54 -11.06
N LEU A 833 -0.11 19.23 -9.82
CA LEU A 833 0.91 18.24 -9.48
C LEU A 833 0.28 17.06 -8.71
N PHE A 834 0.61 15.85 -9.12
CA PHE A 834 0.33 14.61 -8.41
C PHE A 834 1.59 14.18 -7.62
N PHE A 835 1.44 13.90 -6.33
CA PHE A 835 2.50 13.48 -5.42
C PHE A 835 2.20 12.13 -4.76
N ASP A 836 3.20 11.23 -4.78
CA ASP A 836 3.20 9.94 -4.11
C ASP A 836 4.50 9.78 -3.30
N SER A 837 4.39 9.56 -1.97
CA SER A 837 5.54 9.47 -1.06
C SER A 837 6.30 8.14 -1.14
N MET A 838 5.73 7.14 -1.81
CA MET A 838 6.27 5.77 -1.92
C MET A 838 6.22 5.24 -3.37
N ALA A 839 6.38 6.13 -4.35
CA ALA A 839 6.21 5.87 -5.78
C ALA A 839 7.13 4.76 -6.36
N ASP A 840 8.33 4.61 -5.82
CA ASP A 840 9.27 3.53 -6.10
C ASP A 840 10.10 3.19 -4.85
N ARG A 841 10.90 2.11 -4.87
CA ARG A 841 11.64 1.62 -3.70
C ARG A 841 13.00 0.99 -4.05
N GLU A 842 14.06 1.58 -3.51
CA GLU A 842 15.43 1.09 -3.69
C GLU A 842 15.82 0.11 -2.56
N GLY A 843 16.22 -1.12 -2.93
CA GLY A 843 16.75 -2.13 -2.02
C GLY A 843 15.72 -3.06 -1.36
N GLY A 844 16.22 -4.08 -0.64
CA GLY A 844 15.42 -5.13 0.02
C GLY A 844 14.81 -4.70 1.36
N GLU A 845 14.82 -5.59 2.36
CA GLU A 845 14.32 -5.29 3.71
C GLU A 845 15.03 -4.08 4.36
N ASN A 846 16.30 -3.89 4.02
CA ASN A 846 17.15 -2.77 4.45
C ASN A 846 17.04 -1.50 3.55
N GLY A 847 16.16 -1.51 2.55
CA GLY A 847 15.95 -0.45 1.54
C GLY A 847 14.97 0.66 1.93
N PHE A 848 14.80 1.64 1.05
CA PHE A 848 14.04 2.89 1.28
C PHE A 848 13.17 3.27 0.09
N ASN A 849 12.14 4.09 0.34
CA ASN A 849 11.22 4.53 -0.70
C ASN A 849 11.74 5.81 -1.38
N ILE A 850 11.42 5.96 -2.67
CA ILE A 850 11.70 7.14 -3.48
C ILE A 850 10.36 7.86 -3.73
N PRO A 851 10.18 9.09 -3.25
CA PRO A 851 8.98 9.87 -3.52
C PRO A 851 9.06 10.47 -4.94
N GLN A 852 7.90 10.70 -5.54
CA GLN A 852 7.79 11.25 -6.89
C GLN A 852 6.67 12.28 -6.98
N VAL A 853 6.93 13.36 -7.72
CA VAL A 853 5.91 14.32 -8.15
C VAL A 853 5.84 14.34 -9.68
N LYS A 854 4.63 14.35 -10.24
CA LYS A 854 4.36 14.40 -11.68
C LYS A 854 3.41 15.57 -11.96
N ALA A 855 3.66 16.37 -13.00
CA ALA A 855 2.60 17.23 -13.52
C ALA A 855 1.48 16.36 -14.10
N CYS A 856 0.23 16.72 -13.81
CA CYS A 856 -0.97 15.99 -14.27
C CYS A 856 -2.02 16.94 -14.88
N PRO A 857 -1.65 17.78 -15.87
CA PRO A 857 -2.52 18.82 -16.43
C PRO A 857 -3.82 18.28 -17.07
N GLU A 858 -3.91 16.97 -17.34
CA GLU A 858 -5.17 16.35 -17.74
C GLU A 858 -6.29 16.46 -16.70
N VAL A 859 -6.00 16.57 -15.39
CA VAL A 859 -7.05 16.61 -14.37
C VAL A 859 -7.89 17.87 -14.46
N GLY A 860 -7.28 19.01 -14.81
CA GLY A 860 -7.96 20.28 -15.03
C GLY A 860 -9.14 20.16 -15.98
N ARG A 861 -8.95 19.46 -17.12
CA ARG A 861 -10.01 19.22 -18.11
C ARG A 861 -11.25 18.53 -17.53
N TYR A 862 -11.08 17.65 -16.54
CA TYR A 862 -12.20 16.96 -15.90
C TYR A 862 -12.81 17.79 -14.77
N LEU A 863 -12.01 18.60 -14.07
CA LEU A 863 -12.48 19.54 -13.04
C LEU A 863 -13.30 20.72 -13.62
N SER A 864 -13.15 21.00 -14.92
CA SER A 864 -13.96 22.00 -15.65
C SER A 864 -15.31 21.48 -16.17
N LEU A 865 -15.67 20.20 -15.98
CA LEU A 865 -16.93 19.62 -16.45
C LEU A 865 -18.08 19.87 -15.47
N SER A 866 -19.33 19.86 -15.96
CA SER A 866 -20.51 19.77 -15.07
C SER A 866 -20.69 18.37 -14.47
N GLU A 867 -21.55 18.24 -13.46
CA GLU A 867 -21.91 16.92 -12.90
C GLU A 867 -22.54 16.01 -13.97
N GLU A 868 -23.39 16.56 -14.83
CA GLU A 868 -24.06 15.84 -15.93
C GLU A 868 -23.07 15.46 -17.03
N GLU A 869 -22.12 16.33 -17.37
CA GLU A 869 -21.07 16.00 -18.35
C GLU A 869 -20.13 14.91 -17.83
N LEU A 870 -19.68 15.02 -16.57
CA LEU A 870 -18.85 14.00 -15.95
C LEU A 870 -19.61 12.67 -15.78
N SER A 871 -20.93 12.71 -15.52
CA SER A 871 -21.75 11.49 -15.42
C SER A 871 -21.74 10.66 -16.71
N ARG A 872 -21.46 11.27 -17.86
CA ARG A 872 -21.44 10.65 -19.20
C ARG A 872 -20.04 10.24 -19.68
N VAL A 873 -19.00 10.47 -18.86
CA VAL A 873 -17.64 10.00 -19.15
C VAL A 873 -17.58 8.49 -18.89
N ASP A 874 -16.95 7.74 -19.79
CA ASP A 874 -16.66 6.32 -19.59
C ASP A 874 -15.58 6.17 -18.50
N PRO A 875 -15.85 5.45 -17.39
CA PRO A 875 -14.86 5.25 -16.32
C PRO A 875 -13.55 4.61 -16.79
N SER A 876 -13.59 3.79 -17.84
CA SER A 876 -12.41 3.14 -18.42
C SER A 876 -11.58 4.08 -19.30
N SER A 877 -12.13 5.24 -19.68
CA SER A 877 -11.41 6.30 -20.42
C SER A 877 -10.62 7.25 -19.51
N LEU A 878 -10.86 7.21 -18.18
CA LEU A 878 -10.15 8.03 -17.21
C LEU A 878 -8.69 7.56 -17.08
N ARG A 879 -7.74 8.45 -17.36
CA ARG A 879 -6.33 8.26 -17.01
C ARG A 879 -6.17 8.11 -15.50
N GLU A 880 -5.13 7.38 -15.08
CA GLU A 880 -4.86 7.09 -13.66
C GLU A 880 -4.96 8.33 -12.75
N ALA A 881 -4.32 9.45 -13.12
CA ALA A 881 -4.38 10.70 -12.35
C ALA A 881 -5.82 11.22 -12.19
N ALA A 882 -6.60 11.32 -13.28
CA ALA A 882 -7.99 11.78 -13.24
C ALA A 882 -8.90 10.78 -12.50
N ARG A 883 -8.71 9.47 -12.71
CA ARG A 883 -9.41 8.41 -11.98
C ARG A 883 -9.16 8.51 -10.48
N ARG A 884 -7.90 8.64 -10.04
CA ARG A 884 -7.57 8.75 -8.62
C ARG A 884 -8.11 10.05 -8.03
N LEU A 885 -8.03 11.17 -8.73
CA LEU A 885 -8.63 12.41 -8.24
C LEU A 885 -10.16 12.27 -8.04
N LEU A 886 -10.89 11.79 -9.04
CA LEU A 886 -12.36 11.76 -9.02
C LEU A 886 -12.94 10.60 -8.20
N CYS A 887 -12.37 9.39 -8.30
CA CYS A 887 -12.87 8.20 -7.62
C CYS A 887 -12.19 7.95 -6.26
N ASP A 888 -10.98 8.48 -6.02
CA ASP A 888 -10.20 8.26 -4.79
C ASP A 888 -10.13 9.50 -3.86
N SER A 889 -10.74 10.65 -4.23
CA SER A 889 -10.94 11.83 -3.36
C SER A 889 -11.35 11.47 -1.94
N TYR A 890 -10.49 11.78 -0.96
CA TYR A 890 -10.69 11.54 0.48
C TYR A 890 -10.97 12.84 1.24
N MET A 891 -10.14 13.85 1.01
CA MET A 891 -10.26 15.17 1.63
C MET A 891 -9.96 16.25 0.58
N CYS A 892 -10.85 17.23 0.45
CA CYS A 892 -10.65 18.41 -0.39
C CYS A 892 -10.32 19.61 0.50
N LEU A 893 -9.30 20.39 0.09
CA LEU A 893 -8.76 21.50 0.85
C LEU A 893 -8.98 22.81 0.08
N TYR A 894 -9.68 23.75 0.72
CA TYR A 894 -10.09 25.02 0.15
C TYR A 894 -9.51 26.18 0.95
N HIS A 895 -9.19 27.29 0.28
CA HIS A 895 -8.77 28.53 0.93
C HIS A 895 -9.55 29.74 0.42
N SER A 896 -9.69 30.78 1.24
CA SER A 896 -10.21 32.07 0.80
C SER A 896 -9.09 32.91 0.16
N PRO A 897 -9.18 33.28 -1.14
CA PRO A 897 -8.19 34.17 -1.78
C PRO A 897 -8.21 35.60 -1.25
N GLU A 898 -9.26 35.97 -0.51
CA GLU A 898 -9.43 37.29 0.12
C GLU A 898 -8.82 37.34 1.52
N LEU A 899 -8.78 36.21 2.23
CA LEU A 899 -8.20 36.07 3.59
C LEU A 899 -6.82 35.39 3.59
N SER A 900 -6.24 35.13 2.42
CA SER A 900 -4.90 34.56 2.30
C SER A 900 -3.85 35.60 2.72
N LEU A 901 -3.04 35.28 3.74
CA LEU A 901 -2.14 36.21 4.42
C LEU A 901 -0.99 36.77 3.56
N TYR A 902 -0.74 36.15 2.40
CA TYR A 902 0.30 36.54 1.45
C TYR A 902 -0.24 36.53 0.01
N LYS A 903 0.27 37.46 -0.79
CA LYS A 903 0.12 37.63 -2.24
C LYS A 903 1.47 38.08 -2.81
#